data_AF-A0A420MBQ2-F1
#
_entry.id   AF-A0A420MBQ2-F1
#
_cell.length_a   1.000
_cell.length_b   1.000
_cell.length_c   1.000
_cell.angle_alpha   90.00
_cell.angle_beta   90.00
_cell.angle_gamma   90.00
#
_symmetry.space_group_name_H-M   'P 1'
#
loop_
_entity.id
_entity.type
_entity.pdbx_description
1 polymer ?
#
loop_
_entity_poly.entity_id
_entity_poly.type
_entity_poly.pdbx_seq_one_letter_code
_entity_poly.pdbx_strand_id
1 'polypeptide(L)'
;MAFPMPPPALPSGFPEPREALPVESADECSDSDDCDDFHDPDDWDGQPWEVVFPSDSPLLAATYESSDGLFDALKEFCIENRMGLITLRRQKDKAKTRTIKYELVCDKSRYNPRESTAKIRNTTTTKLAANCPFKIIVQSLQTNNYEWSMRIVSPLHRDHGRSKSLTEHYHWRRLTEEQMNLLVDLCLDKTISCRSVHKQLCQKWPKIPIRRTDIYNWRWKVNQTKRQGYGPANDFVRTLSESKKVWIWGLDWIGDEFRFRNAAWGYHKGGKMWQQFSSCLQIDATYSTNCYKMPLVTVVAVSSERTSMPICYGLLNNEQVASFDWFLKQVSRFQRAGIISPPEVVITDKDDQLRNAIRQVFPNTQLQLCVFHINSNVVLYIKKWWKKANGSLDSDMDDDQDNADAADVQELERGNTKVKDMKNAKLGPLPKRVLNTRAGMYLLWRYMVYTRSEDDFNQAWRQIQETFPHQERILRYLKDTYLPLKREWACCYTRYYRNFGLITTAPAESNHHSLKTYHLSLRSDLPDVEAATASQTDDKRQLYKDKIQRANTTIRNQFSGREWLGQLPLTVTRWALDQLDEIHRLVESSEVSKKMLPPCTGSTKTQYGLPCAHRLLELALQDEPLKKEDLDPFWHIKRSRDIDDPLLQIKRPPMGIPKGRPRNS
;
A
#
# COMPACT_ATOMS: atom_id res chain seq x y z
N MET A 1 42.77 -4.98 17.49
CA MET A 1 42.90 -4.43 16.12
C MET A 1 42.64 -5.57 15.14
N ALA A 2 41.48 -5.56 14.50
CA ALA A 2 41.14 -6.42 13.38
C ALA A 2 40.33 -5.54 12.42
N PHE A 3 40.81 -5.41 11.18
CA PHE A 3 40.22 -4.53 10.17
C PHE A 3 38.80 -5.00 9.79
N PRO A 4 37.86 -4.09 9.50
CA PRO A 4 36.56 -4.47 8.96
C PRO A 4 36.75 -4.99 7.52
N MET A 5 36.23 -6.19 7.25
CA MET A 5 36.15 -6.73 5.89
C MET A 5 35.32 -5.79 5.01
N PRO A 6 35.75 -5.51 3.75
CA PRO A 6 35.00 -4.66 2.84
C PRO A 6 33.68 -5.35 2.42
N PRO A 7 32.65 -4.57 2.04
CA PRO A 7 31.39 -5.12 1.55
C PRO A 7 31.62 -5.97 0.29
N PRO A 8 30.77 -6.99 0.02
CA PRO A 8 30.89 -7.80 -1.19
C PRO A 8 30.81 -6.89 -2.41
N ALA A 9 31.77 -7.05 -3.33
CA ALA A 9 31.84 -6.30 -4.57
C ALA A 9 30.52 -6.43 -5.34
N LEU A 10 29.96 -5.28 -5.73
CA LEU A 10 28.91 -5.21 -6.75
C LEU A 10 29.42 -5.90 -8.02
N PRO A 11 28.60 -6.69 -8.73
CA PRO A 11 28.99 -7.16 -10.06
C PRO A 11 29.32 -5.95 -10.93
N SER A 12 30.52 -5.97 -11.51
CA SER A 12 31.05 -4.94 -12.37
C SER A 12 30.22 -4.82 -13.65
N GLY A 13 29.68 -3.63 -13.91
CA GLY A 13 29.15 -3.23 -15.21
C GLY A 13 27.65 -2.98 -15.21
N PHE A 14 27.23 -1.79 -14.82
CA PHE A 14 26.06 -1.20 -15.48
C PHE A 14 26.45 -0.94 -16.93
N PRO A 15 25.75 -1.48 -17.93
CA PRO A 15 26.01 -1.11 -19.31
C PRO A 15 25.68 0.38 -19.48
N GLU A 16 26.64 1.15 -19.98
CA GLU A 16 26.38 2.49 -20.54
C GLU A 16 25.25 2.42 -21.58
N PRO A 17 24.48 3.51 -21.79
CA PRO A 17 23.32 3.52 -22.67
C PRO A 17 23.78 3.29 -24.11
N ARG A 18 23.84 2.03 -24.53
CA ARG A 18 23.97 1.66 -25.94
C ARG A 18 22.64 1.91 -26.62
N GLU A 19 22.74 2.41 -27.85
CA GLU A 19 21.65 2.81 -28.74
C GLU A 19 20.41 1.90 -28.61
N ALA A 20 19.27 2.56 -28.43
CA ALA A 20 17.92 2.02 -28.31
C ALA A 20 17.76 0.61 -28.88
N LEU A 21 17.96 -0.39 -28.02
CA LEU A 21 17.41 -1.70 -28.26
C LEU A 21 15.91 -1.65 -27.89
N PRO A 22 15.05 -2.20 -28.74
CA PRO A 22 13.61 -2.09 -28.58
C PRO A 22 13.18 -3.08 -27.51
N VAL A 23 12.76 -2.53 -26.38
CA VAL A 23 12.15 -3.28 -25.30
C VAL A 23 10.81 -3.79 -25.80
N GLU A 24 10.65 -5.11 -25.74
CA GLU A 24 9.41 -5.83 -25.96
C GLU A 24 8.29 -5.21 -25.13
N SER A 25 7.08 -5.15 -25.70
CA SER A 25 5.88 -4.73 -25.00
C SER A 25 5.54 -5.75 -23.91
N ALA A 26 6.15 -5.60 -22.74
CA ALA A 26 5.69 -6.24 -21.53
C ALA A 26 4.57 -5.39 -20.92
N ASP A 27 3.48 -6.10 -20.66
CA ASP A 27 2.43 -5.81 -19.69
C ASP A 27 1.31 -4.88 -20.14
N GLU A 28 0.31 -5.54 -20.72
CA GLU A 28 -1.11 -5.24 -20.57
C GLU A 28 -1.43 -4.93 -19.10
N CYS A 29 -1.28 -3.67 -18.70
CA CYS A 29 -2.05 -3.13 -17.58
C CYS A 29 -3.49 -2.97 -18.08
N SER A 30 -4.21 -4.09 -18.21
CA SER A 30 -5.66 -4.03 -18.35
C SER A 30 -6.18 -3.44 -17.04
N ASP A 31 -6.60 -2.18 -17.08
CA ASP A 31 -7.62 -1.67 -16.16
C ASP A 31 -8.84 -2.58 -16.39
N SER A 32 -8.94 -3.66 -15.60
CA SER A 32 -10.12 -4.51 -15.54
C SER A 32 -11.21 -3.76 -14.77
N ASP A 33 -11.72 -2.71 -15.40
CA ASP A 33 -12.97 -2.03 -15.09
C ASP A 33 -13.68 -1.83 -16.44
N ASP A 34 -14.45 -2.85 -16.82
CA ASP A 34 -15.38 -2.89 -17.94
C ASP A 34 -14.80 -2.52 -19.32
N CYS A 35 -14.32 -3.56 -20.00
CA CYS A 35 -14.18 -3.57 -21.44
C CYS A 35 -15.55 -3.68 -22.12
N ASP A 36 -16.38 -2.65 -21.92
CA ASP A 36 -17.49 -2.32 -22.82
C ASP A 36 -17.02 -1.22 -23.78
N ASP A 37 -15.92 -1.48 -24.51
CA ASP A 37 -15.87 -0.97 -25.88
C ASP A 37 -16.59 -2.06 -26.66
N PHE A 38 -17.90 -1.87 -26.88
CA PHE A 38 -18.65 -2.66 -27.83
C PHE A 38 -17.85 -2.61 -29.14
N HIS A 39 -17.07 -3.66 -29.41
CA HIS A 39 -16.78 -4.05 -30.77
C HIS A 39 -18.12 -4.47 -31.34
N ASP A 40 -18.87 -3.49 -31.84
CA ASP A 40 -19.83 -3.76 -32.90
C ASP A 40 -19.07 -4.63 -33.90
N PRO A 41 -19.54 -5.85 -34.20
CA PRO A 41 -18.91 -6.69 -35.21
C PRO A 41 -18.68 -5.83 -36.45
N ASP A 42 -17.47 -5.89 -36.99
CA ASP A 42 -17.10 -5.14 -38.19
C ASP A 42 -18.14 -5.44 -39.28
N ASP A 43 -19.06 -4.50 -39.49
CA ASP A 43 -20.16 -4.55 -40.46
C ASP A 43 -19.64 -4.40 -41.91
N TRP A 44 -18.33 -4.57 -42.10
CA TRP A 44 -17.67 -4.49 -43.38
C TRP A 44 -17.58 -5.88 -43.98
N ASP A 45 -18.29 -6.07 -45.07
CA ASP A 45 -18.38 -7.29 -45.88
C ASP A 45 -17.09 -7.67 -46.64
N GLY A 46 -15.97 -6.99 -46.37
CA GLY A 46 -14.70 -7.19 -47.05
C GLY A 46 -14.63 -6.54 -48.44
N GLN A 47 -15.66 -5.81 -48.89
CA GLN A 47 -15.68 -5.24 -50.24
C GLN A 47 -14.92 -3.91 -50.33
N PRO A 48 -14.15 -3.70 -51.43
CA PRO A 48 -13.55 -2.41 -51.74
C PRO A 48 -14.61 -1.30 -51.85
N TRP A 49 -14.23 -0.07 -51.49
CA TRP A 49 -15.10 1.10 -51.61
C TRP A 49 -14.37 2.25 -52.31
N GLU A 50 -15.11 3.05 -53.06
CA GLU A 50 -14.55 4.21 -53.78
C GLU A 50 -15.04 5.51 -53.18
N VAL A 51 -14.13 6.49 -53.14
CA VAL A 51 -14.49 7.86 -52.78
C VAL A 51 -15.03 8.56 -54.02
N VAL A 52 -16.29 8.96 -53.98
CA VAL A 52 -16.89 9.77 -55.04
C VAL A 52 -16.47 11.22 -54.86
N PHE A 53 -15.78 11.77 -55.86
CA PHE A 53 -15.51 13.20 -55.96
C PHE A 53 -16.56 13.78 -56.91
N PRO A 54 -17.48 14.65 -56.44
CA PRO A 54 -18.43 15.31 -57.31
C PRO A 54 -17.70 16.05 -58.44
N SER A 55 -18.20 15.97 -59.67
CA SER A 55 -17.59 16.65 -60.83
C SER A 55 -17.48 18.17 -60.64
N ASP A 56 -18.38 18.74 -59.83
CA ASP A 56 -18.43 20.16 -59.48
C ASP A 56 -17.63 20.49 -58.20
N SER A 57 -16.85 19.53 -57.68
CA SER A 57 -16.07 19.74 -56.46
C SER A 57 -15.00 20.82 -56.69
N PRO A 58 -14.90 21.83 -55.79
CA PRO A 58 -13.87 22.86 -55.88
C PRO A 58 -12.45 22.27 -55.88
N LEU A 59 -12.27 21.07 -55.32
CA LEU A 59 -11.00 20.36 -55.33
C LEU A 59 -10.54 19.87 -56.71
N LEU A 60 -11.46 19.68 -57.66
CA LEU A 60 -11.16 19.21 -59.01
C LEU A 60 -11.29 20.33 -60.07
N ALA A 61 -12.16 21.31 -59.83
CA ALA A 61 -12.47 22.38 -60.77
C ALA A 61 -11.65 23.66 -60.54
N ALA A 62 -11.15 23.91 -59.33
CA ALA A 62 -10.42 25.14 -59.00
C ALA A 62 -8.90 24.94 -58.97
N THR A 63 -8.18 25.98 -59.39
CA THR A 63 -6.75 26.15 -59.11
C THR A 63 -6.59 27.04 -57.87
N TYR A 64 -5.60 26.71 -57.03
CA TYR A 64 -5.38 27.40 -55.76
C TYR A 64 -4.07 28.20 -55.81
N GLU A 65 -4.11 29.46 -55.37
CA GLU A 65 -2.92 30.32 -55.34
C GLU A 65 -1.85 29.83 -54.34
N SER A 66 -2.25 29.11 -53.29
CA SER A 66 -1.37 28.59 -52.24
C SER A 66 -1.57 27.09 -52.01
N SER A 67 -0.51 26.41 -51.57
CA SER A 67 -0.61 25.00 -51.16
C SER A 67 -1.55 24.85 -49.98
N ASP A 68 -1.52 25.81 -49.05
CA ASP A 68 -2.25 25.75 -47.80
C ASP A 68 -3.76 25.83 -48.03
N GLY A 69 -4.22 26.68 -48.94
CA GLY A 69 -5.64 26.76 -49.32
C GLY A 69 -6.16 25.45 -49.95
N LEU A 70 -5.35 24.77 -50.76
CA LEU A 70 -5.71 23.45 -51.30
C LEU A 70 -5.70 22.37 -50.22
N PHE A 71 -4.74 22.40 -49.29
CA PHE A 71 -4.69 21.46 -48.16
C PHE A 71 -5.85 21.66 -47.18
N ASP A 72 -6.33 22.89 -46.99
CA ASP A 72 -7.49 23.21 -46.16
C ASP A 72 -8.78 22.67 -46.79
N ALA A 73 -9.01 22.91 -48.08
CA ALA A 73 -10.13 22.32 -48.81
C ALA A 73 -10.08 20.78 -48.79
N LEU A 74 -8.88 20.21 -48.95
CA LEU A 74 -8.68 18.75 -48.90
C LEU A 74 -8.97 18.19 -47.49
N LYS A 75 -8.64 18.94 -46.45
CA LYS A 75 -8.89 18.60 -45.05
C LYS A 75 -10.39 18.60 -44.74
N GLU A 76 -11.14 19.59 -45.21
CA GLU A 76 -12.61 19.61 -45.09
C GLU A 76 -13.24 18.39 -45.76
N PHE A 77 -12.83 18.08 -46.99
CA PHE A 77 -13.28 16.90 -47.71
C PHE A 77 -12.95 15.58 -46.99
N CYS A 78 -11.75 15.48 -46.42
CA CYS A 78 -11.35 14.31 -45.62
C CYS A 78 -12.16 14.17 -44.33
N ILE A 79 -12.55 15.29 -43.71
CA ILE A 79 -13.41 15.31 -42.51
C ILE A 79 -14.81 14.79 -42.86
N GLU A 80 -15.41 15.27 -43.95
CA GLU A 80 -16.72 14.85 -44.43
C GLU A 80 -16.75 13.36 -44.78
N ASN A 81 -15.70 12.88 -45.47
CA ASN A 81 -15.59 11.49 -45.90
C ASN A 81 -14.99 10.55 -44.84
N ARG A 82 -14.64 11.07 -43.65
CA ARG A 82 -14.02 10.34 -42.53
C ARG A 82 -12.76 9.57 -42.96
N MET A 83 -11.84 10.27 -43.62
CA MET A 83 -10.61 9.70 -44.17
C MET A 83 -9.38 10.36 -43.57
N GLY A 84 -8.27 9.62 -43.49
CA GLY A 84 -6.96 10.15 -43.15
C GLY A 84 -6.03 10.11 -44.37
N LEU A 85 -5.32 11.20 -44.63
CA LEU A 85 -4.29 11.27 -45.67
C LEU A 85 -2.91 11.50 -45.04
N ILE A 86 -1.90 10.84 -45.60
CA ILE A 86 -0.49 11.04 -45.25
C ILE A 86 0.32 11.40 -46.51
N THR A 87 1.34 12.23 -46.33
CA THR A 87 2.28 12.54 -47.42
C THR A 87 3.26 11.39 -47.61
N LEU A 88 3.18 10.72 -48.76
CA LEU A 88 4.11 9.66 -49.15
C LEU A 88 5.44 10.24 -49.62
N ARG A 89 5.38 11.24 -50.51
CA ARG A 89 6.56 11.82 -51.15
C ARG A 89 6.37 13.31 -51.39
N ARG A 90 7.47 14.05 -51.28
CA ARG A 90 7.56 15.46 -51.65
C ARG A 90 8.61 15.60 -52.73
N GLN A 91 8.27 16.28 -53.82
CA GLN A 91 9.18 16.59 -54.91
C GLN A 91 9.40 18.10 -54.95
N LYS A 92 10.67 18.50 -54.92
CA LYS A 92 11.09 19.89 -55.06
C LYS A 92 11.48 20.20 -56.50
N ASP A 93 11.48 21.49 -56.83
CA ASP A 93 11.95 22.00 -58.12
C ASP A 93 13.44 21.65 -58.33
N LYS A 94 13.94 21.77 -59.57
CA LYS A 94 15.34 21.51 -59.94
C LYS A 94 16.33 22.35 -59.11
N ALA A 95 15.94 23.57 -58.76
CA ALA A 95 16.70 24.47 -57.88
C ALA A 95 16.59 24.11 -56.37
N LYS A 96 15.76 23.13 -56.00
CA LYS A 96 15.45 22.68 -54.62
C LYS A 96 14.91 23.76 -53.66
N THR A 97 14.52 24.91 -54.18
CA THR A 97 14.01 26.05 -53.41
C THR A 97 12.55 25.91 -52.99
N ARG A 98 11.69 25.33 -53.84
CA ARG A 98 10.25 25.15 -53.59
C ARG A 98 9.78 23.71 -53.79
N THR A 99 8.78 23.28 -53.03
CA THR A 99 8.09 22.01 -53.25
C THR A 99 7.08 22.20 -54.37
N ILE A 100 7.17 21.38 -55.41
CA ILE A 100 6.33 21.48 -56.62
C ILE A 100 5.28 20.38 -56.70
N LYS A 101 5.44 19.30 -55.94
CA LYS A 101 4.51 18.16 -55.97
C LYS A 101 4.50 17.39 -54.64
N TYR A 102 3.31 17.06 -54.18
CA TYR A 102 3.02 16.18 -53.05
C TYR A 102 2.30 14.94 -53.56
N GLU A 103 2.77 13.77 -53.16
CA GLU A 103 2.05 12.52 -53.34
C GLU A 103 1.42 12.14 -52.00
N LEU A 104 0.08 12.08 -51.97
CA LEU A 104 -0.73 11.78 -50.79
C LEU A 104 -1.37 10.40 -50.95
N VAL A 105 -1.39 9.64 -49.86
CA VAL A 105 -1.99 8.29 -49.81
C VAL A 105 -2.86 8.16 -48.56
N CYS A 106 -3.72 7.15 -48.52
CA CYS A 106 -4.52 6.85 -47.34
C CYS A 106 -3.61 6.53 -46.13
N ASP A 107 -3.94 7.02 -44.94
CA ASP A 107 -3.17 6.76 -43.71
C ASP A 107 -3.22 5.29 -43.24
N LYS A 108 -4.23 4.54 -43.69
CA LYS A 108 -4.33 3.08 -43.54
C LYS A 108 -3.46 2.33 -44.56
N SER A 109 -2.86 3.01 -45.55
CA SER A 109 -1.82 2.44 -46.41
C SER A 109 -0.47 2.48 -45.68
N ARG A 110 0.16 1.31 -45.45
CA ARG A 110 1.56 1.30 -44.99
C ARG A 110 2.49 1.36 -46.20
N TYR A 111 3.39 2.34 -46.21
CA TYR A 111 4.58 2.31 -47.07
C TYR A 111 5.71 1.63 -46.30
N ASN A 112 6.26 0.51 -46.81
CA ASN A 112 7.47 -0.11 -46.28
C ASN A 112 8.69 0.72 -46.75
N PRO A 113 9.38 1.49 -45.89
CA PRO A 113 10.68 2.02 -46.26
C PRO A 113 11.67 0.86 -46.19
N ARG A 114 12.12 0.36 -47.35
CA ARG A 114 13.24 -0.59 -47.59
C ARG A 114 13.51 -1.61 -46.48
N GLU A 115 13.34 -2.91 -46.78
CA GLU A 115 13.72 -4.03 -45.91
C GLU A 115 14.99 -3.72 -45.10
N SER A 116 14.82 -3.38 -43.82
CA SER A 116 15.93 -3.41 -42.89
C SER A 116 16.26 -4.87 -42.65
N THR A 117 17.50 -5.27 -42.85
CA THR A 117 18.07 -6.59 -42.50
C THR A 117 18.07 -6.87 -40.99
N ALA A 118 17.26 -6.17 -40.20
CA ALA A 118 17.05 -6.42 -38.79
C ALA A 118 15.92 -7.45 -38.61
N LYS A 119 16.30 -8.58 -38.03
CA LYS A 119 15.49 -9.79 -37.78
C LYS A 119 14.05 -9.50 -37.34
N ILE A 120 13.15 -10.30 -37.92
CA ILE A 120 11.72 -10.46 -37.66
C ILE A 120 11.41 -10.25 -36.17
N ARG A 121 10.61 -9.23 -35.85
CA ARG A 121 9.94 -9.08 -34.55
C ARG A 121 8.51 -9.56 -34.69
N ASN A 122 8.17 -10.63 -33.97
CA ASN A 122 6.79 -11.07 -33.80
C ASN A 122 6.14 -10.26 -32.67
N THR A 123 5.80 -8.99 -32.93
CA THR A 123 4.76 -8.32 -32.14
C THR A 123 3.40 -8.82 -32.66
N THR A 124 2.61 -9.48 -31.81
CA THR A 124 1.21 -9.90 -32.04
C THR A 124 0.23 -8.72 -32.15
N THR A 125 0.68 -7.59 -32.70
CA THR A 125 -0.19 -6.67 -33.44
C THR A 125 0.06 -6.88 -34.92
N THR A 126 -0.37 -8.03 -35.43
CA THR A 126 -0.76 -8.20 -36.83
C THR A 126 -1.94 -7.26 -37.12
N LYS A 127 -1.67 -5.94 -37.15
CA LYS A 127 -2.54 -5.01 -37.84
C LYS A 127 -2.41 -5.36 -39.31
N LEU A 128 -3.39 -6.13 -39.79
CA LEU A 128 -3.66 -6.51 -41.17
C LEU A 128 -3.02 -5.51 -42.14
N ALA A 129 -2.11 -6.01 -42.96
CA ALA A 129 -1.42 -5.25 -43.98
C ALA A 129 -2.41 -4.90 -45.10
N ALA A 130 -3.02 -3.71 -45.04
CA ALA A 130 -3.82 -3.16 -46.13
C ALA A 130 -2.91 -2.34 -47.07
N ASN A 131 -2.60 -2.87 -48.25
CA ASN A 131 -2.00 -2.10 -49.35
C ASN A 131 -3.10 -1.28 -50.02
N CYS A 132 -3.66 -0.32 -49.30
CA CYS A 132 -4.73 0.53 -49.82
C CYS A 132 -4.23 1.33 -51.06
N PRO A 133 -4.86 1.18 -52.23
CA PRO A 133 -4.38 1.77 -53.48
C PRO A 133 -4.76 3.25 -53.64
N PHE A 134 -5.46 3.85 -52.67
CA PHE A 134 -5.89 5.24 -52.72
C PHE A 134 -4.69 6.19 -52.82
N LYS A 135 -4.69 7.04 -53.86
CA LYS A 135 -3.59 7.98 -54.12
C LYS A 135 -4.07 9.25 -54.80
N ILE A 136 -3.60 10.38 -54.27
CA ILE A 136 -3.81 11.73 -54.82
C ILE A 136 -2.45 12.39 -55.05
N ILE A 137 -2.36 13.15 -56.15
CA ILE A 137 -1.20 13.99 -56.44
C ILE A 137 -1.66 15.44 -56.40
N VAL A 138 -0.97 16.24 -55.59
CA VAL A 138 -1.13 17.69 -55.53
C VAL A 138 0.13 18.31 -56.15
N GLN A 139 -0.02 19.16 -57.17
CA GLN A 139 1.13 19.71 -57.89
C GLN A 139 0.93 21.16 -58.33
N SER A 140 2.02 21.90 -58.33
CA SER A 140 2.17 23.24 -58.91
C SER A 140 3.11 23.12 -60.11
N LEU A 141 2.57 23.40 -61.31
CA LEU A 141 3.30 23.30 -62.57
C LEU A 141 3.50 24.69 -63.17
N GLN A 142 4.65 24.88 -63.81
CA GLN A 142 4.95 26.13 -64.54
C GLN A 142 3.95 26.38 -65.69
N THR A 143 3.33 25.31 -66.22
CA THR A 143 2.28 25.38 -67.24
C THR A 143 0.97 25.98 -66.74
N ASN A 144 0.73 25.99 -65.43
CA ASN A 144 -0.49 26.49 -64.80
C ASN A 144 -0.19 27.75 -63.96
N ASN A 145 0.75 28.60 -64.39
CA ASN A 145 1.14 29.82 -63.66
C ASN A 145 1.56 29.61 -62.19
N TYR A 146 2.08 28.41 -61.84
CA TYR A 146 2.41 28.01 -60.47
C TYR A 146 1.23 27.84 -59.51
N GLU A 147 0.01 27.82 -60.01
CA GLU A 147 -1.17 27.50 -59.21
C GLU A 147 -1.20 26.01 -58.86
N TRP A 148 -1.75 25.70 -57.69
CA TRP A 148 -1.87 24.36 -57.15
C TRP A 148 -3.12 23.66 -57.67
N SER A 149 -2.96 22.44 -58.17
CA SER A 149 -4.05 21.60 -58.66
C SER A 149 -3.94 20.18 -58.10
N MET A 150 -5.10 19.52 -57.96
CA MET A 150 -5.19 18.15 -57.48
C MET A 150 -5.55 17.20 -58.63
N ARG A 151 -4.89 16.04 -58.67
CA ARG A 151 -5.23 14.93 -59.55
C ARG A 151 -5.40 13.66 -58.74
N ILE A 152 -6.53 12.98 -58.94
CA ILE A 152 -6.78 11.66 -58.37
C ILE A 152 -6.04 10.62 -59.23
N VAL A 153 -5.21 9.79 -58.60
CA VAL A 153 -4.54 8.67 -59.26
C VAL A 153 -5.35 7.39 -59.09
N SER A 154 -5.95 7.21 -57.90
CA SER A 154 -6.84 6.10 -57.60
C SER A 154 -7.79 6.51 -56.48
N PRO A 155 -9.13 6.47 -56.69
CA PRO A 155 -10.14 6.75 -55.67
C PRO A 155 -10.50 5.51 -54.81
N LEU A 156 -9.88 4.36 -55.08
CA LEU A 156 -10.27 3.07 -54.52
C LEU A 156 -9.56 2.78 -53.20
N HIS A 157 -10.34 2.34 -52.20
CA HIS A 157 -9.85 1.75 -50.95
C HIS A 157 -10.09 0.24 -50.96
N ARG A 158 -9.05 -0.52 -50.63
CA ARG A 158 -9.09 -1.99 -50.49
C ARG A 158 -8.58 -2.37 -49.11
N ASP A 159 -9.02 -3.54 -48.65
CA ASP A 159 -8.54 -4.19 -47.43
C ASP A 159 -8.83 -3.41 -46.12
N HIS A 160 -9.73 -2.42 -46.18
CA HIS A 160 -10.31 -1.75 -45.02
C HIS A 160 -11.66 -1.08 -45.35
N GLY A 161 -12.60 -1.09 -44.39
CA GLY A 161 -13.86 -0.34 -44.48
C GLY A 161 -13.70 1.18 -44.29
N ARG A 162 -14.80 1.93 -44.48
CA ARG A 162 -14.89 3.37 -44.16
C ARG A 162 -14.78 3.56 -42.65
N SER A 163 -14.01 4.54 -42.21
CA SER A 163 -13.85 4.80 -40.78
C SER A 163 -15.14 5.35 -40.18
N LYS A 164 -15.55 4.81 -39.02
CA LYS A 164 -16.74 5.28 -38.29
C LYS A 164 -16.45 6.64 -37.62
N SER A 165 -15.21 6.88 -37.20
CA SER A 165 -14.79 8.13 -36.54
C SER A 165 -13.44 8.65 -37.06
N LEU A 166 -13.26 9.98 -37.09
CA LEU A 166 -11.97 10.61 -37.37
C LEU A 166 -10.87 10.18 -36.39
N THR A 167 -11.24 9.77 -35.18
CA THR A 167 -10.29 9.28 -34.16
C THR A 167 -9.62 7.97 -34.53
N GLU A 168 -10.09 7.24 -35.54
CA GLU A 168 -9.40 6.03 -36.05
C GLU A 168 -8.06 6.37 -36.71
N HIS A 169 -7.93 7.59 -37.23
CA HIS A 169 -6.77 8.03 -37.98
C HIS A 169 -5.76 8.71 -37.05
N TYR A 170 -4.52 8.21 -37.01
CA TYR A 170 -3.46 8.78 -36.16
C TYR A 170 -3.17 10.25 -36.49
N HIS A 171 -3.27 10.62 -37.76
CA HIS A 171 -3.02 12.00 -38.21
C HIS A 171 -3.99 13.01 -37.57
N TRP A 172 -5.27 12.64 -37.44
CA TRP A 172 -6.29 13.52 -36.85
C TRP A 172 -6.16 13.64 -35.34
N ARG A 173 -5.46 12.72 -34.66
CA ARG A 173 -5.30 12.70 -33.20
C ARG A 173 -4.12 13.53 -32.68
N ARG A 174 -3.58 14.43 -33.52
CA ARG A 174 -2.52 15.35 -33.13
C ARG A 174 -3.13 16.52 -32.35
N LEU A 175 -2.64 16.72 -31.13
CA LEU A 175 -3.08 17.79 -30.25
C LEU A 175 -2.32 19.09 -30.50
N THR A 176 -2.94 20.23 -30.20
CA THR A 176 -2.26 21.54 -30.18
C THR A 176 -1.30 21.64 -28.99
N GLU A 177 -0.40 22.62 -29.00
CA GLU A 177 0.56 22.82 -27.90
C GLU A 177 -0.14 23.07 -26.55
N GLU A 178 -1.20 23.88 -26.53
CA GLU A 178 -2.00 24.11 -25.31
C GLU A 178 -2.66 22.82 -24.80
N GLN A 179 -3.22 22.01 -25.70
CA GLN A 179 -3.83 20.72 -25.37
C GLN A 179 -2.79 19.72 -24.85
N MET A 180 -1.61 19.71 -25.45
CA MET A 180 -0.49 18.88 -25.04
C MET A 180 0.01 19.25 -23.64
N ASN A 181 0.17 20.55 -23.34
CA ASN A 181 0.63 21.00 -22.03
C ASN A 181 -0.35 20.58 -20.93
N LEU A 182 -1.66 20.81 -21.14
CA LEU A 182 -2.67 20.36 -20.18
C LEU A 182 -2.69 18.82 -20.03
N LEU A 183 -2.55 18.08 -21.14
CA LEU A 183 -2.47 16.62 -21.09
C LEU A 183 -1.27 16.14 -20.28
N VAL A 184 -0.10 16.76 -20.44
CA VAL A 184 1.12 16.42 -19.69
C VAL A 184 0.92 16.70 -18.20
N ASP A 185 0.40 17.86 -17.83
CA ASP A 185 0.13 18.23 -16.43
C ASP A 185 -0.84 17.23 -15.78
N LEU A 186 -1.93 16.90 -16.47
CA LEU A 186 -2.91 15.92 -16.01
C LEU A 186 -2.35 14.48 -15.95
N CYS A 187 -1.42 14.13 -16.85
CA CYS A 187 -0.77 12.81 -16.83
C CYS A 187 0.25 12.68 -15.69
N LEU A 188 0.92 13.78 -15.32
CA LEU A 188 1.83 13.85 -14.17
C LEU A 188 1.07 13.72 -12.84
N ASP A 189 -0.18 14.20 -12.76
CA ASP A 189 -1.04 14.01 -11.59
C ASP A 189 -1.56 12.57 -11.48
N LYS A 190 -0.99 11.82 -10.54
CA LYS A 190 -1.29 10.41 -10.28
C LYS A 190 -2.66 10.16 -9.66
N THR A 191 -3.29 11.19 -9.10
CA THR A 191 -4.63 11.07 -8.51
C THR A 191 -5.71 10.99 -9.57
N ILE A 192 -5.41 11.46 -10.80
CA ILE A 192 -6.36 11.54 -11.90
C ILE A 192 -6.24 10.29 -12.79
N SER A 193 -7.36 9.56 -12.95
CA SER A 193 -7.42 8.40 -13.85
C SER A 193 -7.41 8.82 -15.32
N CYS A 194 -6.94 7.96 -16.23
CA CYS A 194 -6.97 8.25 -17.67
C CYS A 194 -8.40 8.55 -18.18
N ARG A 195 -9.42 7.95 -17.56
CA ARG A 195 -10.84 8.23 -17.81
C ARG A 195 -11.23 9.67 -17.39
N SER A 196 -10.75 10.13 -16.23
CA SER A 196 -10.97 11.50 -15.78
C SER A 196 -10.19 12.52 -16.62
N VAL A 197 -8.95 12.20 -17.01
CA VAL A 197 -8.17 13.02 -17.97
C VAL A 197 -8.94 13.15 -19.29
N HIS A 198 -9.44 12.04 -19.85
CA HIS A 198 -10.25 12.05 -21.07
C HIS A 198 -11.48 12.95 -20.92
N LYS A 199 -12.22 12.80 -19.82
CA LYS A 199 -13.40 13.62 -19.53
C LYS A 199 -13.07 15.10 -19.43
N GLN A 200 -12.00 15.47 -18.73
CA GLN A 200 -11.57 16.88 -18.60
C GLN A 200 -11.16 17.48 -19.94
N LEU A 201 -10.44 16.71 -20.78
CA LEU A 201 -10.07 17.14 -22.12
C LEU A 201 -11.29 17.32 -23.01
N CYS A 202 -12.25 16.39 -22.98
CA CYS A 202 -13.50 16.52 -23.74
C CYS A 202 -14.40 17.65 -23.20
N GLN A 203 -14.37 17.96 -21.91
CA GLN A 203 -15.10 19.09 -21.33
C GLN A 203 -14.53 20.43 -21.79
N LYS A 204 -13.19 20.58 -21.80
CA LYS A 204 -12.54 21.81 -22.27
C LYS A 204 -12.60 21.93 -23.80
N TRP A 205 -12.50 20.82 -24.52
CA TRP A 205 -12.55 20.75 -25.97
C TRP A 205 -13.51 19.65 -26.46
N PRO A 206 -14.81 19.95 -26.68
CA PRO A 206 -15.82 18.96 -27.04
C PRO A 206 -15.54 18.16 -28.31
N LYS A 207 -14.78 18.72 -29.26
CA LYS A 207 -14.43 18.10 -30.54
C LYS A 207 -13.00 17.55 -30.58
N ILE A 208 -12.36 17.33 -29.43
CA ILE A 208 -10.98 16.84 -29.38
C ILE A 208 -10.89 15.40 -29.94
N PRO A 209 -10.08 15.16 -30.98
CA PRO A 209 -9.93 13.84 -31.58
C PRO A 209 -8.95 13.00 -30.74
N ILE A 210 -9.35 12.52 -29.57
CA ILE A 210 -8.48 11.72 -28.68
C ILE A 210 -9.18 10.46 -28.19
N ARG A 211 -8.47 9.33 -28.22
CA ARG A 211 -8.93 8.08 -27.60
C ARG A 211 -8.38 7.94 -26.19
N ARG A 212 -9.06 7.14 -25.36
CA ARG A 212 -8.56 6.77 -24.03
C ARG A 212 -7.20 6.06 -24.10
N THR A 213 -7.00 5.22 -25.12
CA THR A 213 -5.73 4.56 -25.40
C THR A 213 -4.59 5.53 -25.69
N ASP A 214 -4.88 6.69 -26.29
CA ASP A 214 -3.84 7.71 -26.53
C ASP A 214 -3.36 8.33 -25.23
N ILE A 215 -4.28 8.61 -24.30
CA ILE A 215 -3.94 9.14 -22.97
C ILE A 215 -3.07 8.13 -22.21
N TYR A 216 -3.40 6.84 -22.29
CA TYR A 216 -2.57 5.79 -21.69
C TYR A 216 -1.15 5.79 -22.28
N ASN A 217 -1.02 5.81 -23.62
CA ASN A 217 0.27 5.85 -24.30
C ASN A 217 1.07 7.12 -23.97
N TRP A 218 0.40 8.27 -23.88
CA TRP A 218 1.01 9.53 -23.48
C TRP A 218 1.53 9.48 -22.06
N ARG A 219 0.72 8.97 -21.13
CA ARG A 219 1.13 8.82 -19.73
C ARG A 219 2.33 7.89 -19.58
N TRP A 220 2.32 6.77 -20.29
CA TRP A 220 3.47 5.86 -20.35
C TRP A 220 4.71 6.59 -20.87
N LYS A 221 4.59 7.39 -21.93
CA LYS A 221 5.70 8.17 -22.52
C LYS A 221 6.23 9.23 -21.55
N VAL A 222 5.36 9.95 -20.85
CA VAL A 222 5.75 10.93 -19.81
C VAL A 222 6.52 10.24 -18.69
N ASN A 223 6.04 9.08 -18.22
CA ASN A 223 6.73 8.29 -17.20
C ASN A 223 8.07 7.74 -17.70
N GLN A 224 8.18 7.32 -18.97
CA GLN A 224 9.46 6.92 -19.57
C GLN A 224 10.49 8.06 -19.59
N THR A 225 10.06 9.26 -19.97
CA THR A 225 10.92 10.45 -19.94
C THR A 225 11.39 10.76 -18.52
N LYS A 226 10.50 10.66 -17.52
CA LYS A 226 10.85 10.80 -16.10
C LYS A 226 11.91 9.79 -15.66
N ARG A 227 11.82 8.55 -16.14
CA ARG A 227 12.79 7.48 -15.86
C ARG A 227 14.11 7.62 -16.62
N GLN A 228 14.29 8.64 -17.47
CA GLN A 228 15.48 8.83 -18.30
C GLN A 228 15.77 7.61 -19.21
N GLY A 229 14.72 6.93 -19.69
CA GLY A 229 14.84 5.76 -20.55
C GLY A 229 15.11 4.43 -19.84
N TYR A 230 15.23 4.42 -18.51
CA TYR A 230 15.29 3.18 -17.74
C TYR A 230 13.92 2.52 -17.61
N GLY A 231 13.89 1.19 -17.64
CA GLY A 231 12.71 0.42 -17.24
C GLY A 231 12.37 0.65 -15.76
N PRO A 232 11.10 0.48 -15.34
CA PRO A 232 10.65 0.79 -13.98
C PRO A 232 11.43 0.08 -12.88
N ALA A 233 11.77 -1.20 -13.08
CA ALA A 233 12.55 -1.97 -12.12
C ALA A 233 13.99 -1.43 -11.96
N ASN A 234 14.64 -1.09 -13.07
CA ASN A 234 15.99 -0.52 -13.06
C ASN A 234 16.00 0.90 -12.47
N ASP A 235 14.99 1.72 -12.77
CA ASP A 235 14.84 3.04 -12.18
C ASP A 235 14.62 2.98 -10.67
N PHE A 236 13.82 2.02 -10.21
CA PHE A 236 13.62 1.78 -8.77
C PHE A 236 14.92 1.37 -8.08
N VAL A 237 15.66 0.40 -8.65
CA VAL A 237 16.94 -0.03 -8.09
C VAL A 237 17.95 1.11 -8.09
N ARG A 238 18.00 1.91 -9.16
CA ARG A 238 18.82 3.14 -9.23
C ARG A 238 18.43 4.11 -8.12
N THR A 239 17.15 4.42 -7.98
CA THR A 239 16.62 5.35 -6.97
C THR A 239 17.01 4.89 -5.56
N LEU A 240 16.83 3.60 -5.25
CA LEU A 240 17.26 3.01 -3.98
C LEU A 240 18.79 3.09 -3.79
N SER A 241 19.58 2.89 -4.84
CA SER A 241 21.05 2.87 -4.76
C SER A 241 21.64 4.27 -4.61
N GLU A 242 21.07 5.26 -5.29
CA GLU A 242 21.51 6.65 -5.22
C GLU A 242 21.08 7.32 -3.91
N SER A 243 20.00 6.83 -3.29
CA SER A 243 19.53 7.31 -2.00
C SER A 243 20.50 6.93 -0.88
N LYS A 244 21.31 7.90 -0.43
CA LYS A 244 22.20 7.76 0.75
C LYS A 244 21.46 7.42 2.06
N LYS A 245 20.12 7.40 2.06
CA LYS A 245 19.27 7.18 3.24
C LYS A 245 18.73 5.76 3.33
N VAL A 246 18.86 4.98 2.25
CA VAL A 246 18.30 3.63 2.10
C VAL A 246 19.40 2.59 2.25
N TRP A 247 19.06 1.49 2.91
CA TRP A 247 19.84 0.27 2.88
C TRP A 247 19.08 -0.75 2.05
N ILE A 248 19.63 -1.10 0.89
CA ILE A 248 19.13 -2.22 0.09
C ILE A 248 19.54 -3.50 0.79
N TRP A 249 18.55 -4.29 1.20
CA TRP A 249 18.77 -5.51 1.95
C TRP A 249 18.96 -6.73 1.04
N GLY A 250 18.16 -6.81 -0.01
CA GLY A 250 18.30 -7.80 -1.05
C GLY A 250 17.53 -7.38 -2.28
N LEU A 251 18.06 -7.77 -3.44
CA LEU A 251 17.38 -7.72 -4.72
C LEU A 251 17.50 -9.10 -5.35
N ASP A 252 16.38 -9.63 -5.79
CA ASP A 252 16.26 -10.94 -6.40
C ASP A 252 15.71 -10.74 -7.80
N TRP A 253 16.43 -11.22 -8.82
CA TRP A 253 16.14 -10.94 -10.22
C TRP A 253 15.54 -12.14 -10.93
N ILE A 254 14.71 -11.86 -11.94
CA ILE A 254 14.26 -12.88 -12.87
C ILE A 254 15.35 -13.00 -13.94
N GLY A 255 15.86 -14.22 -14.16
CA GLY A 255 17.12 -14.43 -14.91
C GLY A 255 17.15 -13.80 -16.32
N ASP A 256 16.03 -13.82 -17.03
CA ASP A 256 15.96 -13.41 -18.43
C ASP A 256 15.25 -12.05 -18.63
N GLU A 257 14.79 -11.41 -17.56
CA GLU A 257 14.06 -10.13 -17.61
C GLU A 257 14.82 -9.07 -16.80
N PHE A 258 14.91 -7.83 -17.30
CA PHE A 258 15.41 -6.68 -16.52
C PHE A 258 14.41 -6.25 -15.41
N ARG A 259 13.82 -7.22 -14.71
CA ARG A 259 12.77 -7.10 -13.71
C ARG A 259 13.19 -7.86 -12.46
N PHE A 260 13.14 -7.19 -11.30
CA PHE A 260 13.36 -7.89 -10.05
C PHE A 260 12.09 -8.67 -9.64
N ARG A 261 12.28 -9.88 -9.12
CA ARG A 261 11.25 -10.71 -8.51
C ARG A 261 10.89 -10.21 -7.11
N ASN A 262 11.89 -9.95 -6.28
CA ASN A 262 11.69 -9.46 -4.92
C ASN A 262 12.69 -8.36 -4.58
N ALA A 263 12.25 -7.38 -3.79
CA ALA A 263 13.11 -6.35 -3.24
C ALA A 263 12.87 -6.22 -1.73
N ALA A 264 13.95 -6.07 -0.97
CA ALA A 264 13.90 -5.79 0.46
C ALA A 264 14.77 -4.58 0.76
N TRP A 265 14.25 -3.59 1.48
CA TRP A 265 14.99 -2.40 1.86
C TRP A 265 14.54 -1.85 3.21
N GLY A 266 15.41 -1.08 3.85
CA GLY A 266 15.11 -0.38 5.08
C GLY A 266 15.76 0.98 5.12
N TYR A 267 15.34 1.80 6.08
CA TYR A 267 15.89 3.13 6.29
C TYR A 267 16.69 3.17 7.59
N HIS A 268 17.77 3.94 7.63
CA HIS A 268 18.60 4.08 8.84
C HIS A 268 17.78 4.54 10.07
N LYS A 269 16.74 5.37 9.85
CA LYS A 269 15.81 5.80 10.90
C LYS A 269 15.00 4.64 11.49
N GLY A 270 14.54 3.71 10.65
CA GLY A 270 13.84 2.49 11.07
C GLY A 270 14.77 1.50 11.78
N GLY A 271 16.00 1.33 11.28
CA GLY A 271 17.02 0.50 11.93
C GLY A 271 17.35 0.94 13.36
N LYS A 272 17.43 2.25 13.63
CA LYS A 272 17.61 2.79 14.99
C LYS A 272 16.46 2.45 15.93
N MET A 273 15.23 2.43 15.42
CA MET A 273 14.08 2.00 16.22
C MET A 273 14.11 0.51 16.48
N TRP A 274 14.51 -0.29 15.49
CA TRP A 274 14.63 -1.74 15.66
C TRP A 274 15.64 -2.11 16.74
N GLN A 275 16.79 -1.43 16.79
CA GLN A 275 17.78 -1.60 17.87
C GLN A 275 17.22 -1.35 19.27
N GLN A 276 16.18 -0.51 19.41
CA GLN A 276 15.57 -0.21 20.70
C GLN A 276 14.34 -1.09 20.99
N PHE A 277 13.60 -1.47 19.96
CA PHE A 277 12.29 -2.12 20.07
C PHE A 277 12.24 -3.40 19.23
N SER A 278 13.15 -4.34 19.48
CA SER A 278 13.27 -5.59 18.70
C SER A 278 12.44 -6.76 19.20
N SER A 279 12.08 -6.80 20.48
CA SER A 279 11.45 -7.99 21.09
C SER A 279 10.07 -8.33 20.53
N CYS A 280 9.30 -7.36 20.04
CA CYS A 280 7.97 -7.58 19.47
C CYS A 280 7.83 -6.85 18.13
N LEU A 281 7.67 -7.61 17.05
CA LEU A 281 7.51 -7.10 15.69
C LEU A 281 6.11 -7.40 15.15
N GLN A 282 5.65 -6.57 14.24
CA GLN A 282 4.41 -6.80 13.49
C GLN A 282 4.74 -6.90 12.02
N ILE A 283 4.24 -7.94 11.35
CA ILE A 283 4.47 -8.16 9.93
C ILE A 283 3.12 -8.28 9.25
N ASP A 284 2.93 -7.45 8.24
CA ASP A 284 1.67 -7.36 7.51
C ASP A 284 1.94 -7.08 6.04
N ALA A 285 1.19 -7.75 5.16
CA ALA A 285 1.27 -7.59 3.72
C ALA A 285 0.06 -6.78 3.23
N THR A 286 0.30 -5.80 2.37
CA THR A 286 -0.78 -4.98 1.80
C THR A 286 -0.75 -4.98 0.28
N TYR A 287 -1.96 -4.94 -0.27
CA TYR A 287 -2.23 -4.90 -1.70
C TYR A 287 -2.59 -3.49 -2.16
N SER A 288 -2.71 -3.34 -3.48
CA SER A 288 -3.18 -2.10 -4.13
C SER A 288 -2.25 -0.90 -3.93
N THR A 289 -0.95 -1.16 -3.85
CA THR A 289 0.10 -0.14 -3.65
C THR A 289 0.84 0.23 -4.91
N ASN A 290 0.78 -0.60 -5.95
CA ASN A 290 1.52 -0.40 -7.19
C ASN A 290 0.79 -1.03 -8.39
N CYS A 291 1.12 -0.57 -9.60
CA CYS A 291 0.53 -1.05 -10.85
C CYS A 291 0.94 -2.48 -11.25
N TYR A 292 1.96 -3.05 -10.62
CA TYR A 292 2.42 -4.42 -10.87
C TYR A 292 1.71 -5.46 -9.99
N LYS A 293 0.76 -5.02 -9.15
CA LYS A 293 0.00 -5.87 -8.21
C LYS A 293 0.92 -6.67 -7.27
N MET A 294 2.14 -6.21 -7.04
CA MET A 294 3.10 -6.85 -6.13
C MET A 294 2.71 -6.57 -4.67
N PRO A 295 2.62 -7.59 -3.80
CA PRO A 295 2.41 -7.40 -2.37
C PRO A 295 3.53 -6.56 -1.73
N LEU A 296 3.13 -5.52 -0.99
CA LEU A 296 4.04 -4.72 -0.16
C LEU A 296 3.97 -5.22 1.28
N VAL A 297 5.03 -5.90 1.72
CA VAL A 297 5.19 -6.37 3.09
C VAL A 297 5.89 -5.30 3.92
N THR A 298 5.35 -5.01 5.09
CA THR A 298 5.95 -4.03 6.02
C THR A 298 6.25 -4.71 7.34
N VAL A 299 7.49 -4.56 7.83
CA VAL A 299 7.86 -4.95 9.19
C VAL A 299 7.82 -3.72 10.06
N VAL A 300 7.05 -3.77 11.13
CA VAL A 300 6.77 -2.63 12.02
C VAL A 300 7.21 -2.96 13.43
N ALA A 301 7.94 -2.03 14.06
CA ALA A 301 8.15 -2.03 15.50
C ALA A 301 7.19 -1.05 16.17
N VAL A 302 6.81 -1.37 17.41
CA VAL A 302 6.00 -0.47 18.24
C VAL A 302 6.84 0.02 19.40
N SER A 303 6.94 1.33 19.55
CA SER A 303 7.67 1.92 20.66
C SER A 303 6.91 1.82 21.99
N SER A 304 7.61 2.13 23.07
CA SER A 304 7.04 2.20 24.44
C SER A 304 5.89 3.18 24.61
N GLU A 305 5.83 4.25 23.81
CA GLU A 305 4.69 5.18 23.75
C GLU A 305 3.66 4.78 22.68
N ARG A 306 3.52 3.48 22.42
CA ARG A 306 2.52 2.89 21.50
C ARG A 306 2.51 3.54 20.12
N THR A 307 3.69 3.93 19.62
CA THR A 307 3.83 4.52 18.29
C THR A 307 4.50 3.51 17.37
N SER A 308 3.82 3.18 16.28
CA SER A 308 4.38 2.28 15.29
C SER A 308 5.34 2.99 14.35
N MET A 309 6.40 2.29 13.99
CA MET A 309 7.33 2.71 12.94
C MET A 309 7.66 1.52 12.02
N PRO A 310 7.57 1.71 10.70
CA PRO A 310 8.12 0.76 9.75
C PRO A 310 9.66 0.70 9.85
N ILE A 311 10.18 -0.51 10.02
CA ILE A 311 11.62 -0.80 10.08
C ILE A 311 12.16 -1.03 8.67
N CYS A 312 11.44 -1.84 7.90
CA CYS A 312 11.78 -2.22 6.54
C CYS A 312 10.53 -2.60 5.75
N TYR A 313 10.73 -2.67 4.44
CA TYR A 313 9.71 -2.98 3.47
C TYR A 313 10.21 -4.08 2.54
N GLY A 314 9.29 -4.89 2.06
CA GLY A 314 9.51 -5.93 1.07
C GLY A 314 8.50 -5.78 -0.06
N LEU A 315 8.97 -5.75 -1.29
CA LEU A 315 8.10 -5.85 -2.46
C LEU A 315 8.29 -7.23 -3.06
N LEU A 316 7.24 -8.05 -3.01
CA LEU A 316 7.32 -9.47 -3.37
C LEU A 316 6.57 -9.75 -4.67
N ASN A 317 6.99 -10.79 -5.40
CA ASN A 317 6.29 -11.20 -6.62
C ASN A 317 4.93 -11.87 -6.34
N ASN A 318 4.79 -12.53 -5.18
CA ASN A 318 3.57 -13.23 -4.77
C ASN A 318 3.58 -13.53 -3.26
N GLU A 319 2.44 -13.94 -2.71
CA GLU A 319 2.27 -14.40 -1.32
C GLU A 319 2.48 -15.91 -1.20
N GLN A 320 3.63 -16.40 -1.68
CA GLN A 320 4.03 -17.79 -1.48
C GLN A 320 5.09 -17.90 -0.39
N VAL A 321 5.17 -19.06 0.26
CA VAL A 321 6.17 -19.33 1.32
C VAL A 321 7.57 -18.96 0.88
N ALA A 322 7.96 -19.27 -0.36
CA ALA A 322 9.29 -19.00 -0.89
C ALA A 322 9.61 -17.49 -0.95
N SER A 323 8.64 -16.66 -1.31
CA SER A 323 8.81 -15.20 -1.38
C SER A 323 8.92 -14.58 0.01
N PHE A 324 8.08 -15.03 0.95
CA PHE A 324 8.17 -14.61 2.34
C PHE A 324 9.45 -15.10 3.02
N ASP A 325 9.86 -16.35 2.79
CA ASP A 325 11.11 -16.91 3.30
C ASP A 325 12.32 -16.13 2.80
N TRP A 326 12.37 -15.82 1.50
CA TRP A 326 13.42 -14.96 0.94
C TRP A 326 13.48 -13.60 1.63
N PHE A 327 12.33 -12.95 1.83
CA PHE A 327 12.25 -11.65 2.48
C PHE A 327 12.70 -11.71 3.95
N LEU A 328 12.17 -12.67 4.72
CA LEU A 328 12.51 -12.85 6.12
C LEU A 328 13.97 -13.25 6.31
N LYS A 329 14.59 -13.97 5.36
CA LYS A 329 16.04 -14.21 5.35
C LYS A 329 16.83 -12.93 5.20
N GLN A 330 16.36 -11.97 4.38
CA GLN A 330 16.97 -10.62 4.35
C GLN A 330 16.80 -9.93 5.70
N VAL A 331 15.60 -9.93 6.28
CA VAL A 331 15.37 -9.37 7.63
C VAL A 331 16.32 -9.98 8.66
N SER A 332 16.46 -11.30 8.71
CA SER A 332 17.37 -12.00 9.64
C SER A 332 18.84 -11.64 9.39
N ARG A 333 19.27 -11.53 8.12
CA ARG A 333 20.63 -11.12 7.77
C ARG A 333 20.94 -9.71 8.30
N PHE A 334 20.01 -8.77 8.14
CA PHE A 334 20.17 -7.40 8.64
C PHE A 334 20.08 -7.29 10.15
N GLN A 335 19.22 -8.08 10.79
CA GLN A 335 19.17 -8.23 12.24
C GLN A 335 20.54 -8.64 12.82
N ARG A 336 21.18 -9.64 12.21
CA ARG A 336 22.52 -10.10 12.63
C ARG A 336 23.60 -9.06 12.36
N ALA A 337 23.60 -8.45 11.18
CA ALA A 337 24.56 -7.41 10.81
C ALA A 337 24.46 -6.17 11.72
N GLY A 338 23.25 -5.82 12.15
CA GLY A 338 23.00 -4.72 13.08
C GLY A 338 23.21 -5.05 14.55
N ILE A 339 23.59 -6.28 14.88
CA ILE A 339 23.74 -6.81 16.26
C ILE A 339 22.47 -6.55 17.09
N ILE A 340 21.31 -6.83 16.50
CA ILE A 340 20.00 -6.65 17.12
C ILE A 340 19.55 -8.00 17.66
N SER A 341 18.95 -8.09 18.83
CA SER A 341 18.38 -9.37 19.31
C SER A 341 17.24 -9.84 18.39
N PRO A 342 17.12 -11.16 18.11
CA PRO A 342 15.99 -11.68 17.36
C PRO A 342 14.66 -11.40 18.10
N PRO A 343 13.53 -11.27 17.39
CA PRO A 343 12.25 -10.99 18.03
C PRO A 343 11.82 -12.16 18.92
N GLU A 344 11.31 -11.87 20.11
CA GLU A 344 10.67 -12.85 20.99
C GLU A 344 9.25 -13.17 20.51
N VAL A 345 8.57 -12.15 19.97
CA VAL A 345 7.20 -12.24 19.46
C VAL A 345 7.09 -11.61 18.08
N VAL A 346 6.39 -12.28 17.17
CA VAL A 346 5.94 -11.70 15.90
C VAL A 346 4.42 -11.78 15.84
N ILE A 347 3.77 -10.65 15.60
CA ILE A 347 2.32 -10.54 15.43
C ILE A 347 2.02 -10.38 13.93
N THR A 348 1.15 -11.23 13.42
CA THR A 348 0.72 -11.19 12.01
C THR A 348 -0.75 -11.61 11.90
N ASP A 349 -1.34 -11.52 10.71
CA ASP A 349 -2.67 -12.05 10.46
C ASP A 349 -2.64 -13.59 10.32
N LYS A 350 -3.75 -14.20 9.88
CA LYS A 350 -3.81 -15.66 9.68
C LYS A 350 -3.40 -16.06 8.24
N ASP A 351 -2.33 -15.46 7.71
CA ASP A 351 -1.69 -15.91 6.47
C ASP A 351 -0.80 -17.13 6.76
N ASP A 352 -1.25 -18.31 6.31
CA ASP A 352 -0.53 -19.56 6.53
C ASP A 352 0.83 -19.58 5.82
N GLN A 353 1.01 -18.86 4.70
CA GLN A 353 2.27 -18.80 3.96
C GLN A 353 3.31 -17.96 4.69
N LEU A 354 2.92 -16.76 5.15
CA LEU A 354 3.78 -15.91 5.97
C LEU A 354 4.13 -16.60 7.30
N ARG A 355 3.16 -17.23 7.96
CA ARG A 355 3.38 -17.96 9.22
C ARG A 355 4.39 -19.10 9.06
N ASN A 356 4.28 -19.88 7.98
CA ASN A 356 5.23 -20.96 7.71
C ASN A 356 6.64 -20.43 7.46
N ALA A 357 6.78 -19.33 6.72
CA ALA A 357 8.07 -18.69 6.51
C ALA A 357 8.67 -18.13 7.81
N ILE A 358 7.86 -17.52 8.69
CA ILE A 358 8.31 -17.04 10.01
C ILE A 358 8.84 -18.20 10.86
N ARG A 359 8.13 -19.33 10.93
CA ARG A 359 8.59 -20.50 11.70
C ARG A 359 9.90 -21.09 11.18
N GLN A 360 10.15 -21.00 9.87
CA GLN A 360 11.40 -21.47 9.27
C GLN A 360 12.58 -20.54 9.58
N VAL A 361 12.39 -19.22 9.47
CA VAL A 361 13.48 -18.24 9.63
C VAL A 361 13.74 -17.88 11.11
N PHE A 362 12.69 -17.84 11.92
CA PHE A 362 12.71 -17.47 13.33
C PHE A 362 12.06 -18.57 14.21
N PRO A 363 12.67 -19.76 14.33
CA PRO A 363 12.05 -20.92 14.99
C PRO A 363 11.80 -20.74 16.49
N ASN A 364 12.56 -19.87 17.16
CA ASN A 364 12.43 -19.60 18.60
C ASN A 364 11.46 -18.45 18.92
N THR A 365 10.91 -17.79 17.89
CA THR A 365 10.00 -16.68 18.05
C THR A 365 8.57 -17.18 18.24
N GLN A 366 7.87 -16.64 19.24
CA GLN A 366 6.45 -16.93 19.40
C GLN A 366 5.65 -16.17 18.36
N LEU A 367 4.98 -16.90 17.47
CA LEU A 367 4.01 -16.32 16.55
C LEU A 367 2.69 -16.04 17.28
N GLN A 368 2.16 -14.84 17.09
CA GLN A 368 0.85 -14.44 17.60
C GLN A 368 -0.04 -13.93 16.48
N LEU A 369 -1.30 -14.33 16.49
CA LEU A 369 -2.27 -13.91 15.50
C LEU A 369 -2.97 -12.63 15.94
N CYS A 370 -3.24 -11.76 14.98
CA CYS A 370 -4.01 -10.54 15.20
C CYS A 370 -5.43 -10.88 15.68
N VAL A 371 -5.73 -10.50 16.92
CA VAL A 371 -7.05 -10.70 17.54
C VAL A 371 -8.14 -9.94 16.79
N PHE A 372 -7.83 -8.77 16.20
CA PHE A 372 -8.80 -8.00 15.41
C PHE A 372 -9.24 -8.75 14.15
N HIS A 373 -8.29 -9.33 13.39
CA HIS A 373 -8.61 -10.13 12.20
C HIS A 373 -9.36 -11.42 12.58
N ILE A 374 -8.96 -12.09 13.66
CA ILE A 374 -9.67 -13.27 14.17
C ILE A 374 -11.14 -12.92 14.49
N ASN A 375 -11.36 -11.88 15.30
CA ASN A 375 -12.71 -11.50 15.69
C ASN A 375 -13.54 -11.05 14.48
N SER A 376 -12.95 -10.30 13.55
CA SER A 376 -13.63 -9.87 12.33
C SER A 376 -14.05 -11.07 11.47
N ASN A 377 -13.18 -12.06 11.30
CA ASN A 377 -13.50 -13.29 10.58
C ASN A 377 -14.59 -14.11 11.29
N VAL A 378 -14.53 -14.21 12.61
CA VAL A 378 -15.57 -14.91 13.40
C VAL A 378 -16.92 -14.20 13.29
N VAL A 379 -16.96 -12.88 13.41
CA VAL A 379 -18.18 -12.08 13.22
C VAL A 379 -18.76 -12.30 11.83
N LEU A 380 -17.95 -12.23 10.78
CA LEU A 380 -18.39 -12.49 9.40
C LEU A 380 -18.93 -13.91 9.22
N TYR A 381 -18.27 -14.91 9.84
CA TYR A 381 -18.69 -16.30 9.74
C TYR A 381 -20.01 -16.55 10.49
N ILE A 382 -20.17 -15.98 11.68
CA ILE A 382 -21.42 -16.03 12.46
C ILE A 382 -22.55 -15.43 11.64
N LYS A 383 -22.37 -14.22 11.09
CA LYS A 383 -23.38 -13.55 10.26
C LYS A 383 -23.81 -14.40 9.06
N LYS A 384 -22.84 -15.00 8.37
CA LYS A 384 -23.09 -15.76 7.14
C LYS A 384 -23.79 -17.10 7.37
N TRP A 385 -23.51 -17.78 8.48
CA TRP A 385 -23.91 -19.17 8.69
C TRP A 385 -24.83 -19.40 9.89
N TRP A 386 -25.38 -18.33 10.47
CA TRP A 386 -26.33 -18.43 11.57
C TRP A 386 -27.61 -19.15 11.15
N LYS A 387 -27.98 -20.21 11.85
CA LYS A 387 -29.28 -20.88 11.67
C LYS A 387 -30.32 -20.29 12.63
N LYS A 388 -31.48 -19.88 12.10
CA LYS A 388 -32.63 -19.50 12.94
C LYS A 388 -33.27 -20.77 13.52
N ALA A 389 -33.86 -20.66 14.72
CA ALA A 389 -34.42 -21.81 15.46
C ALA A 389 -35.64 -22.47 14.77
N ASN A 390 -36.25 -21.80 13.79
CA ASN A 390 -37.40 -22.31 13.03
C ASN A 390 -36.95 -22.53 11.58
N GLY A 391 -36.88 -23.78 11.13
CA GLY A 391 -36.44 -24.17 9.79
C GLY A 391 -37.41 -23.80 8.67
N SER A 392 -37.71 -22.52 8.47
CA SER A 392 -38.34 -22.03 7.23
C SER A 392 -37.25 -21.77 6.19
N LEU A 393 -37.25 -22.61 5.16
CA LEU A 393 -36.85 -22.25 3.81
C LEU A 393 -37.92 -21.28 3.29
N ASP A 394 -37.51 -20.10 2.85
CA ASP A 394 -38.29 -19.08 2.13
C ASP A 394 -39.75 -18.91 2.54
N SER A 395 -40.03 -17.88 3.35
CA SER A 395 -41.27 -17.13 3.24
C SER A 395 -41.08 -15.71 3.76
N ASP A 396 -41.37 -14.76 2.87
CA ASP A 396 -41.40 -13.32 3.07
C ASP A 396 -42.16 -12.88 4.34
N MET A 397 -41.65 -11.81 4.95
CA MET A 397 -42.34 -10.80 5.80
C MET A 397 -42.70 -11.19 7.25
N ASP A 398 -41.77 -10.94 8.17
CA ASP A 398 -42.06 -10.55 9.57
C ASP A 398 -41.13 -9.36 9.95
N ASP A 399 -41.64 -8.13 9.78
CA ASP A 399 -40.89 -6.85 9.92
C ASP A 399 -40.26 -6.64 11.32
N ASP A 400 -40.82 -7.24 12.37
CA ASP A 400 -40.33 -7.10 13.74
C ASP A 400 -39.07 -7.94 14.03
N GLN A 401 -38.89 -9.07 13.33
CA GLN A 401 -37.75 -9.98 13.53
C GLN A 401 -36.49 -9.49 12.79
N ASP A 402 -36.67 -8.79 11.67
CA ASP A 402 -35.57 -8.18 10.91
C ASP A 402 -34.95 -6.99 11.65
N ASN A 403 -35.73 -6.25 12.44
CA ASN A 403 -35.21 -5.17 13.28
C ASN A 403 -34.38 -5.72 14.47
N ALA A 404 -34.80 -6.83 15.08
CA ALA A 404 -34.05 -7.51 16.13
C ALA A 404 -32.75 -8.14 15.59
N ASP A 405 -32.79 -8.74 14.40
CA ASP A 405 -31.60 -9.28 13.72
C ASP A 405 -30.63 -8.15 13.32
N ALA A 406 -31.13 -7.01 12.86
CA ALA A 406 -30.32 -5.82 12.57
C ALA A 406 -29.67 -5.24 13.84
N ALA A 407 -30.40 -5.19 14.95
CA ALA A 407 -29.88 -4.74 16.25
C ALA A 407 -28.80 -5.69 16.80
N ASP A 408 -29.00 -7.00 16.72
CA ASP A 408 -28.04 -8.04 17.14
C ASP A 408 -26.75 -7.96 16.29
N VAL A 409 -26.88 -7.72 14.98
CA VAL A 409 -25.75 -7.48 14.06
C VAL A 409 -25.01 -6.18 14.40
N GLN A 410 -25.71 -5.09 14.70
CA GLN A 410 -25.10 -3.83 15.11
C GLN A 410 -24.37 -3.97 16.46
N GLU A 411 -24.92 -4.73 17.40
CA GLU A 411 -24.29 -4.98 18.70
C GLU A 411 -22.99 -5.78 18.55
N LEU A 412 -23.00 -6.81 17.70
CA LEU A 412 -21.81 -7.55 17.26
C LEU A 412 -20.72 -6.63 16.70
N GLU A 413 -21.09 -5.75 15.77
CA GLU A 413 -20.17 -4.81 15.14
C GLU A 413 -19.62 -3.79 16.14
N ARG A 414 -20.48 -3.20 16.99
CA ARG A 414 -20.03 -2.31 18.08
C ARG A 414 -19.07 -3.01 19.02
N GLY A 415 -19.31 -4.29 19.34
CA GLY A 415 -18.42 -5.13 20.14
C GLY A 415 -17.05 -5.36 19.47
N ASN A 416 -17.02 -5.50 18.14
CA ASN A 416 -15.78 -5.64 17.37
C ASN A 416 -15.00 -4.31 17.30
N THR A 417 -15.67 -3.16 17.15
CA THR A 417 -15.00 -1.85 17.08
C THR A 417 -14.33 -1.46 18.41
N LYS A 418 -14.90 -1.87 19.55
CA LYS A 418 -14.36 -1.63 20.91
C LYS A 418 -13.16 -2.51 21.29
N VAL A 419 -12.70 -3.41 20.41
CA VAL A 419 -11.52 -4.26 20.64
C VAL A 419 -10.26 -3.44 20.99
N LYS A 420 -10.15 -2.20 20.48
CA LYS A 420 -9.05 -1.27 20.80
C LYS A 420 -9.04 -0.81 22.27
N ASP A 421 -10.21 -0.73 22.91
CA ASP A 421 -10.37 -0.20 24.27
C ASP A 421 -10.37 -1.29 25.35
N MET A 422 -10.57 -2.55 24.96
CA MET A 422 -10.81 -3.67 25.88
C MET A 422 -9.57 -4.35 26.45
N LYS A 423 -8.37 -4.05 25.93
CA LYS A 423 -7.11 -4.56 26.53
C LYS A 423 -6.99 -4.24 28.03
N ASN A 424 -7.66 -3.18 28.47
CA ASN A 424 -7.67 -2.69 29.84
C ASN A 424 -9.02 -2.89 30.56
N ALA A 425 -10.03 -3.47 29.91
CA ALA A 425 -11.31 -3.73 30.56
C ALA A 425 -11.16 -4.97 31.45
N LYS A 426 -11.35 -4.82 32.77
CA LYS A 426 -11.45 -5.96 33.68
C LYS A 426 -12.59 -6.86 33.19
N LEU A 427 -12.24 -8.03 32.64
CA LEU A 427 -13.24 -9.04 32.34
C LEU A 427 -13.89 -9.45 33.67
N GLY A 428 -15.22 -9.35 33.71
CA GLY A 428 -16.00 -9.91 34.79
C GLY A 428 -15.90 -11.45 34.81
N PRO A 429 -16.63 -12.10 35.73
CA PRO A 429 -16.77 -13.56 35.70
C PRO A 429 -17.44 -14.02 34.40
N LEU A 430 -17.28 -15.31 34.07
CA LEU A 430 -17.94 -15.94 32.94
C LEU A 430 -19.45 -15.61 32.94
N PRO A 431 -20.03 -15.10 31.82
CA PRO A 431 -21.44 -14.76 31.78
C PRO A 431 -22.33 -15.98 32.06
N LYS A 432 -23.07 -15.95 33.18
CA LYS A 432 -23.91 -17.09 33.61
C LYS A 432 -25.12 -17.36 32.73
N ARG A 433 -25.70 -16.29 32.15
CA ARG A 433 -26.86 -16.37 31.25
C ARG A 433 -26.49 -15.68 29.95
N VAL A 434 -26.56 -16.41 28.85
CA VAL A 434 -26.26 -15.92 27.50
C VAL A 434 -27.46 -16.23 26.62
N LEU A 435 -27.96 -15.22 25.92
CA LEU A 435 -29.08 -15.38 24.99
C LEU A 435 -28.62 -16.19 23.78
N ASN A 436 -29.52 -17.01 23.21
CA ASN A 436 -29.26 -17.76 21.99
C ASN A 436 -29.37 -16.86 20.74
N THR A 437 -28.51 -15.83 20.66
CA THR A 437 -28.42 -14.87 19.55
C THR A 437 -27.00 -14.80 19.01
N ARG A 438 -26.80 -14.12 17.88
CA ARG A 438 -25.47 -13.97 17.29
C ARG A 438 -24.56 -13.18 18.23
N ALA A 439 -25.08 -12.11 18.88
CA ALA A 439 -24.34 -11.36 19.89
C ALA A 439 -24.03 -12.20 21.13
N GLY A 440 -24.92 -13.08 21.55
CA GLY A 440 -24.68 -14.02 22.64
C GLY A 440 -23.50 -14.96 22.37
N MET A 441 -23.45 -15.56 21.18
CA MET A 441 -22.31 -16.42 20.78
C MET A 441 -21.01 -15.62 20.73
N TYR A 442 -21.04 -14.43 20.13
CA TYR A 442 -19.86 -13.59 20.04
C TYR A 442 -19.40 -13.05 21.40
N LEU A 443 -20.31 -12.82 22.34
CA LEU A 443 -19.97 -12.44 23.72
C LEU A 443 -19.11 -13.53 24.39
N LEU A 444 -19.51 -14.80 24.28
CA LEU A 444 -18.73 -15.92 24.81
C LEU A 444 -17.41 -16.11 24.05
N TRP A 445 -17.42 -16.01 22.72
CA TRP A 445 -16.19 -16.03 21.92
C TRP A 445 -15.21 -14.94 22.36
N ARG A 446 -15.71 -13.71 22.53
CA ARG A 446 -14.94 -12.57 23.00
C ARG A 446 -14.39 -12.83 24.41
N TYR A 447 -15.19 -13.41 25.30
CA TYR A 447 -14.73 -13.81 26.62
C TYR A 447 -13.56 -14.81 26.54
N MET A 448 -13.66 -15.83 25.67
CA MET A 448 -12.56 -16.78 25.42
C MET A 448 -11.29 -16.11 24.92
N VAL A 449 -11.40 -15.14 24.02
CA VAL A 449 -10.23 -14.42 23.48
C VAL A 449 -9.44 -13.69 24.55
N TYR A 450 -10.11 -13.01 25.47
CA TYR A 450 -9.45 -12.12 26.42
C TYR A 450 -9.27 -12.68 27.82
N THR A 451 -9.91 -13.80 28.16
CA THR A 451 -9.77 -14.39 29.50
C THR A 451 -8.32 -14.70 29.83
N ARG A 452 -7.98 -14.48 31.10
CA ARG A 452 -6.62 -14.66 31.64
C ARG A 452 -6.42 -16.05 32.25
N SER A 453 -7.47 -16.85 32.40
CA SER A 453 -7.44 -18.19 32.99
C SER A 453 -7.67 -19.25 31.91
N GLU A 454 -6.88 -20.32 31.91
CA GLU A 454 -7.11 -21.46 31.03
C GLU A 454 -8.39 -22.23 31.39
N ASP A 455 -8.75 -22.27 32.67
CA ASP A 455 -9.97 -22.93 33.11
C ASP A 455 -11.21 -22.17 32.61
N ASP A 456 -11.23 -20.85 32.77
CA ASP A 456 -12.30 -19.98 32.24
C ASP A 456 -12.41 -20.09 30.71
N PHE A 457 -11.27 -20.23 30.01
CA PHE A 457 -11.25 -20.47 28.57
C PHE A 457 -11.97 -21.78 28.20
N ASN A 458 -11.63 -22.87 28.90
CA ASN A 458 -12.23 -24.18 28.66
C ASN A 458 -13.71 -24.24 29.08
N GLN A 459 -14.09 -23.53 30.15
CA GLN A 459 -15.48 -23.38 30.57
C GLN A 459 -16.30 -22.59 29.55
N ALA A 460 -15.78 -21.46 29.06
CA ALA A 460 -16.44 -20.66 28.04
C ALA A 460 -16.64 -21.44 26.73
N TRP A 461 -15.65 -22.24 26.31
CA TRP A 461 -15.81 -23.12 25.15
C TRP A 461 -16.92 -24.15 25.34
N ARG A 462 -16.96 -24.83 26.50
CA ARG A 462 -18.05 -25.76 26.84
C ARG A 462 -19.41 -25.07 26.80
N GLN A 463 -19.51 -23.89 27.39
CA GLN A 463 -20.72 -23.10 27.40
C GLN A 463 -21.18 -22.71 25.98
N ILE A 464 -20.25 -22.40 25.05
CA ILE A 464 -20.60 -22.16 23.65
C ILE A 464 -21.21 -23.41 23.02
N GLN A 465 -20.65 -24.59 23.27
CA GLN A 465 -21.16 -25.84 22.71
C GLN A 465 -22.55 -26.20 23.28
N GLU A 466 -22.76 -25.98 24.58
CA GLU A 466 -24.02 -26.26 25.28
C GLU A 466 -25.13 -25.26 24.93
N THR A 467 -24.79 -23.97 24.78
CA THR A 467 -25.77 -22.91 24.51
C THR A 467 -26.19 -22.87 23.03
N PHE A 468 -25.29 -23.25 22.12
CA PHE A 468 -25.51 -23.15 20.66
C PHE A 468 -25.40 -24.48 19.90
N PRO A 469 -26.03 -25.58 20.37
CA PRO A 469 -25.85 -26.91 19.77
C PRO A 469 -26.30 -26.96 18.30
N HIS A 470 -27.32 -26.18 17.92
CA HIS A 470 -27.85 -26.13 16.56
C HIS A 470 -26.91 -25.43 15.54
N GLN A 471 -25.91 -24.67 16.02
CA GLN A 471 -24.97 -23.92 15.18
C GLN A 471 -23.75 -24.76 14.77
N GLU A 472 -23.95 -26.03 14.39
CA GLU A 472 -22.88 -27.01 14.13
C GLU A 472 -21.79 -26.50 13.18
N ARG A 473 -22.19 -25.78 12.12
CA ARG A 473 -21.25 -25.27 11.11
C ARG A 473 -20.31 -24.23 11.71
N ILE A 474 -20.82 -23.33 12.54
CA ILE A 474 -20.04 -22.30 13.22
C ILE A 474 -19.14 -22.96 14.27
N LEU A 475 -19.68 -23.89 15.07
CA LEU A 475 -18.90 -24.64 16.05
C LEU A 475 -17.74 -25.40 15.42
N ARG A 476 -17.98 -26.08 14.29
CA ARG A 476 -16.93 -26.77 13.52
C ARG A 476 -15.88 -25.79 13.00
N TYR A 477 -16.29 -24.66 12.44
CA TYR A 477 -15.37 -23.62 12.00
C TYR A 477 -14.46 -23.13 13.14
N LEU A 478 -15.02 -22.79 14.31
CA LEU A 478 -14.23 -22.34 15.46
C LEU A 478 -13.28 -23.45 15.97
N LYS A 479 -13.80 -24.68 16.06
CA LYS A 479 -13.05 -25.85 16.53
C LYS A 479 -11.89 -26.22 15.62
N ASP A 480 -12.09 -26.20 14.31
CA ASP A 480 -11.09 -26.70 13.36
C ASP A 480 -10.13 -25.60 12.90
N THR A 481 -10.59 -24.34 12.87
CA THR A 481 -9.80 -23.21 12.35
C THR A 481 -8.97 -22.51 13.43
N TYR A 482 -9.54 -22.28 14.61
CA TYR A 482 -8.92 -21.41 15.63
C TYR A 482 -8.45 -22.14 16.88
N LEU A 483 -9.16 -23.18 17.36
CA LEU A 483 -8.72 -23.89 18.55
C LEU A 483 -7.36 -24.60 18.43
N PRO A 484 -6.95 -25.16 17.27
CA PRO A 484 -5.60 -25.72 17.13
C PRO A 484 -4.53 -24.64 17.32
N LEU A 485 -4.88 -23.38 17.04
CA LEU A 485 -4.02 -22.21 17.12
C LEU A 485 -4.20 -21.42 18.42
N LYS A 486 -4.92 -21.96 19.43
CA LYS A 486 -5.26 -21.23 20.68
C LYS A 486 -4.07 -20.58 21.39
N ARG A 487 -2.89 -21.19 21.29
CA ARG A 487 -1.65 -20.67 21.89
C ARG A 487 -1.12 -19.40 21.21
N GLU A 488 -1.56 -19.12 19.98
CA GLU A 488 -1.12 -17.96 19.19
C GLU A 488 -2.04 -16.74 19.36
N TRP A 489 -3.25 -16.87 19.93
CA TRP A 489 -4.19 -15.73 20.01
C TRP A 489 -4.87 -15.54 21.37
N ALA A 490 -5.15 -16.61 22.13
CA ALA A 490 -5.90 -16.45 23.37
C ALA A 490 -5.01 -15.89 24.48
N CYS A 491 -5.52 -14.88 25.19
CA CYS A 491 -4.79 -14.10 26.20
C CYS A 491 -4.19 -14.98 27.31
N CYS A 492 -4.91 -16.02 27.74
CA CYS A 492 -4.44 -16.97 28.76
C CYS A 492 -3.12 -17.66 28.37
N TYR A 493 -2.86 -17.87 27.07
CA TYR A 493 -1.61 -18.46 26.56
C TYR A 493 -0.59 -17.40 26.15
N THR A 494 -1.02 -16.34 25.44
CA THR A 494 -0.10 -15.35 24.85
C THR A 494 0.52 -14.41 25.88
N ARG A 495 -0.10 -14.26 27.07
CA ARG A 495 0.41 -13.41 28.17
C ARG A 495 1.74 -13.87 28.78
N TYR A 496 2.23 -15.06 28.42
CA TYR A 496 3.52 -15.56 28.92
C TYR A 496 4.69 -15.20 28.02
N TYR A 497 4.45 -14.43 26.96
CA TYR A 497 5.46 -13.96 26.01
C TYR A 497 5.55 -12.44 26.02
N ARG A 498 6.74 -11.91 25.67
CA ARG A 498 7.08 -10.48 25.69
C ARG A 498 6.42 -9.69 24.56
N ASN A 499 5.08 -9.69 24.50
CA ASN A 499 4.31 -8.95 23.51
C ASN A 499 4.00 -7.50 23.95
N PHE A 500 4.33 -7.11 25.18
CA PHE A 500 3.99 -5.81 25.78
C PHE A 500 2.47 -5.51 25.70
N GLY A 501 1.67 -6.57 25.70
CA GLY A 501 0.22 -6.56 25.49
C GLY A 501 -0.22 -6.15 24.09
N LEU A 502 0.67 -6.08 23.11
CA LEU A 502 0.27 -5.95 21.71
C LEU A 502 -0.38 -7.28 21.30
N ILE A 503 -1.60 -7.20 20.78
CA ILE A 503 -2.41 -8.37 20.36
C ILE A 503 -3.09 -8.15 19.01
N THR A 504 -2.88 -6.99 18.39
CA THR A 504 -3.45 -6.62 17.08
C THR A 504 -2.37 -6.07 16.17
N THR A 505 -2.52 -6.28 14.86
CA THR A 505 -1.76 -5.64 13.78
C THR A 505 -2.23 -4.23 13.46
N ALA A 506 -3.15 -3.66 14.25
CA ALA A 506 -3.65 -2.30 14.04
C ALA A 506 -2.54 -1.23 13.85
N PRO A 507 -1.38 -1.30 14.53
CA PRO A 507 -0.29 -0.37 14.24
C PRO A 507 0.38 -0.61 12.87
N ALA A 508 0.41 -1.83 12.34
CA ALA A 508 0.84 -2.15 10.99
C ALA A 508 -0.20 -1.71 9.94
N GLU A 509 -1.47 -2.04 10.14
CA GLU A 509 -2.59 -1.59 9.29
C GLU A 509 -2.69 -0.06 9.21
N SER A 510 -2.47 0.63 10.35
CA SER A 510 -2.41 2.09 10.39
C SER A 510 -1.23 2.64 9.59
N ASN A 511 -0.10 1.92 9.53
CA ASN A 511 0.99 2.29 8.64
C ASN A 511 0.60 2.07 7.18
N HIS A 512 -0.08 0.98 6.82
CA HIS A 512 -0.54 0.80 5.44
C HIS A 512 -1.54 1.87 5.00
N HIS A 513 -2.53 2.18 5.86
CA HIS A 513 -3.47 3.27 5.58
C HIS A 513 -2.75 4.61 5.45
N SER A 514 -1.79 4.89 6.35
CA SER A 514 -0.93 6.07 6.25
C SER A 514 -0.04 6.06 5.01
N LEU A 515 0.33 4.90 4.47
CA LEU A 515 1.14 4.81 3.25
C LEU A 515 0.33 5.29 2.03
N LYS A 516 -0.96 4.94 2.00
CA LYS A 516 -1.89 5.39 0.96
C LYS A 516 -2.10 6.91 0.95
N THR A 517 -1.90 7.61 2.08
CA THR A 517 -2.01 9.08 2.12
C THR A 517 -0.89 9.80 1.36
N TYR A 518 0.23 9.12 1.07
CA TYR A 518 1.32 9.65 0.24
C TYR A 518 1.06 9.43 -1.27
N HIS A 519 -0.21 9.49 -1.69
CA HIS A 519 -0.65 9.28 -3.07
C HIS A 519 -0.28 7.91 -3.67
N LEU A 520 -0.20 6.89 -2.81
CA LEU A 520 0.09 5.52 -3.24
C LEU A 520 -1.21 4.81 -3.65
N SER A 521 -1.22 4.21 -4.84
CA SER A 521 -2.40 3.55 -5.42
C SER A 521 -2.00 2.42 -6.38
N LEU A 522 -2.99 1.71 -6.92
CA LEU A 522 -2.80 0.76 -8.04
C LEU A 522 -2.21 1.39 -9.31
N ARG A 523 -2.08 2.72 -9.39
CA ARG A 523 -1.45 3.42 -10.53
C ARG A 523 -0.01 3.84 -10.26
N SER A 524 0.45 3.68 -9.03
CA SER A 524 1.78 4.09 -8.61
C SER A 524 2.84 3.15 -9.17
N ASP A 525 3.93 3.71 -9.68
CA ASP A 525 5.08 2.96 -10.17
C ASP A 525 6.03 2.62 -9.00
N LEU A 526 7.03 1.76 -9.22
CA LEU A 526 7.96 1.32 -8.19
C LEU A 526 8.71 2.47 -7.49
N PRO A 527 9.26 3.49 -8.20
CA PRO A 527 9.89 4.65 -7.53
C PRO A 527 8.93 5.43 -6.64
N ASP A 528 7.62 5.37 -6.93
CA ASP A 528 6.61 6.04 -6.11
C ASP A 528 6.39 5.30 -4.79
N VAL A 529 6.52 3.97 -4.80
CA VAL A 529 6.53 3.15 -3.58
C VAL A 529 7.72 3.56 -2.70
N GLU A 530 8.92 3.69 -3.27
CA GLU A 530 10.11 4.15 -2.54
C GLU A 530 9.85 5.52 -1.90
N ALA A 531 9.43 6.50 -2.69
CA ALA A 531 9.18 7.86 -2.22
C ALA A 531 8.14 7.90 -1.08
N ALA A 532 7.04 7.16 -1.24
CA ALA A 532 6.00 7.05 -0.21
C ALA A 532 6.53 6.40 1.08
N THR A 533 7.29 5.31 0.95
CA THR A 533 7.89 4.62 2.12
C THR A 533 8.94 5.49 2.82
N ALA A 534 9.72 6.28 2.09
CA ALA A 534 10.69 7.22 2.63
C ALA A 534 10.00 8.35 3.41
N SER A 535 9.00 9.01 2.81
CA SER A 535 8.22 10.07 3.46
C SER A 535 7.51 9.56 4.71
N GLN A 536 6.89 8.38 4.64
CA GLN A 536 6.26 7.76 5.81
C GLN A 536 7.26 7.53 6.95
N THR A 537 8.42 6.94 6.66
CA THR A 537 9.41 6.67 7.71
C THR A 537 9.89 7.96 8.38
N ASP A 538 10.00 9.05 7.63
CA ASP A 538 10.39 10.36 8.14
C ASP A 538 9.31 10.96 9.07
N ASP A 539 8.05 10.96 8.64
CA ASP A 539 6.93 11.49 9.43
C ASP A 539 6.69 10.67 10.69
N LYS A 540 6.75 9.34 10.60
CA LYS A 540 6.61 8.45 11.77
C LYS A 540 7.74 8.65 12.78
N ARG A 541 8.95 8.98 12.31
CA ARG A 541 10.09 9.31 13.19
C ARG A 541 9.84 10.61 13.93
N GLN A 542 9.32 11.61 13.23
CA GLN A 542 9.01 12.88 13.87
C GLN A 542 7.88 12.72 14.89
N LEU A 543 6.81 12.01 14.52
CA LEU A 543 5.70 11.70 15.42
C LEU A 543 6.15 11.00 16.71
N TYR A 544 7.05 10.02 16.60
CA TYR A 544 7.61 9.34 17.77
C TYR A 544 8.37 10.31 18.70
N LYS A 545 9.22 11.18 18.13
CA LYS A 545 9.94 12.20 18.91
C LYS A 545 8.97 13.14 19.63
N ASP A 546 7.96 13.62 18.91
CA ASP A 546 6.97 14.55 19.45
C ASP A 546 6.14 13.92 20.57
N LYS A 547 5.79 12.62 20.45
CA LYS A 547 5.08 11.90 21.51
C LYS A 547 5.94 11.70 22.76
N ILE A 548 7.21 11.30 22.59
CA ILE A 548 8.14 11.16 23.72
C ILE A 548 8.33 12.51 24.43
N GLN A 549 8.49 13.60 23.67
CA GLN A 549 8.63 14.94 24.24
C GLN A 549 7.38 15.38 25.00
N ARG A 550 6.18 15.16 24.45
CA ARG A 550 4.91 15.44 25.15
C ARG A 550 4.74 14.60 26.40
N ALA A 551 5.03 13.30 26.32
CA ALA A 551 4.96 12.38 27.46
C ALA A 551 5.87 12.85 28.60
N ASN A 552 7.10 13.29 28.29
CA ASN A 552 8.03 13.84 29.29
C ASN A 552 7.45 15.05 30.04
N THR A 553 6.78 15.97 29.35
CA THR A 553 6.14 17.13 29.99
C THR A 553 4.99 16.70 30.91
N THR A 554 4.19 15.70 30.53
CA THR A 554 3.08 15.23 31.38
C THR A 554 3.55 14.45 32.61
N ILE A 555 4.57 13.61 32.47
CA ILE A 555 5.12 12.81 33.58
C ILE A 555 5.53 13.72 34.76
N ARG A 556 6.13 14.88 34.45
CA ARG A 556 6.53 15.90 35.44
C ARG A 556 5.37 16.33 36.34
N ASN A 557 4.15 16.44 35.81
CA ASN A 557 3.01 16.94 36.58
C ASN A 557 2.31 15.82 37.37
N GLN A 558 2.21 14.62 36.82
CA GLN A 558 1.36 13.55 37.35
C GLN A 558 2.04 12.69 38.43
N PHE A 559 3.36 12.46 38.31
CA PHE A 559 4.10 11.52 39.19
C PHE A 559 5.05 12.20 40.17
N SER A 560 5.03 13.54 40.23
CA SER A 560 5.82 14.31 41.20
C SER A 560 5.39 13.99 42.63
N GLY A 561 6.35 13.71 43.51
CA GLY A 561 6.12 13.48 44.95
C GLY A 561 5.83 12.04 45.36
N ARG A 562 5.88 11.07 44.44
CA ARG A 562 5.74 9.64 44.75
C ARG A 562 7.10 9.01 45.05
N GLU A 563 7.42 8.84 46.33
CA GLU A 563 8.76 8.42 46.78
C GLU A 563 9.12 7.00 46.32
N TRP A 564 8.16 6.07 46.29
CA TRP A 564 8.36 4.68 45.84
C TRP A 564 8.77 4.54 44.36
N LEU A 565 8.52 5.55 43.52
CA LEU A 565 8.94 5.58 42.12
C LEU A 565 10.38 6.09 41.94
N GLY A 566 11.02 6.62 42.98
CA GLY A 566 12.39 7.14 42.93
C GLY A 566 12.65 8.05 41.73
N GLN A 567 13.64 7.67 40.89
CA GLN A 567 14.03 8.40 39.67
C GLN A 567 13.37 7.87 38.39
N LEU A 568 12.43 6.91 38.47
CA LEU A 568 11.76 6.35 37.30
C LEU A 568 11.01 7.38 36.45
N PRO A 569 10.34 8.41 37.02
CA PRO A 569 9.70 9.47 36.23
C PRO A 569 10.67 10.22 35.30
N LEU A 570 11.98 10.15 35.57
CA LEU A 570 13.01 10.76 34.73
C LEU A 570 13.60 9.82 33.68
N THR A 571 13.39 8.52 33.80
CA THR A 571 14.14 7.54 33.01
C THR A 571 13.25 6.55 32.25
N VAL A 572 11.95 6.55 32.52
CA VAL A 572 10.97 5.59 32.02
C VAL A 572 9.80 6.30 31.34
N THR A 573 9.23 5.63 30.34
CA THR A 573 8.06 6.10 29.56
C THR A 573 6.80 6.27 30.40
N ARG A 574 5.92 7.19 29.99
CA ARG A 574 4.68 7.51 30.70
C ARG A 574 3.79 6.29 30.82
N TRP A 575 3.63 5.56 29.72
CA TRP A 575 2.75 4.39 29.69
C TRP A 575 3.13 3.36 30.76
N ALA A 576 4.43 3.08 30.94
CA ALA A 576 4.89 2.16 31.97
C ALA A 576 4.60 2.68 33.39
N LEU A 577 4.74 4.00 33.63
CA LEU A 577 4.41 4.61 34.92
C LEU A 577 2.91 4.53 35.22
N ASP A 578 2.05 4.78 34.23
CA ASP A 578 0.59 4.63 34.38
C ASP A 578 0.22 3.18 34.73
N GLN A 579 0.88 2.18 34.14
CA GLN A 579 0.67 0.77 34.49
C GLN A 579 1.20 0.42 35.87
N LEU A 580 2.37 0.94 36.26
CA LEU A 580 2.91 0.76 37.60
C LEU A 580 1.99 1.36 38.66
N ASP A 581 1.42 2.54 38.41
CA ASP A 581 0.43 3.15 39.27
C ASP A 581 -0.84 2.31 39.40
N GLU A 582 -1.32 1.70 38.31
CA GLU A 582 -2.46 0.78 38.36
C GLU A 582 -2.15 -0.47 39.19
N ILE A 583 -0.95 -1.03 39.06
CA ILE A 583 -0.49 -2.18 39.87
C ILE A 583 -0.34 -1.75 41.34
N HIS A 584 0.21 -0.56 41.62
CA HIS A 584 0.38 -0.03 42.97
C HIS A 584 -0.97 0.18 43.66
N ARG A 585 -1.99 0.69 42.95
CA ARG A 585 -3.36 0.81 43.48
C ARG A 585 -3.95 -0.53 43.92
N LEU A 586 -3.55 -1.65 43.31
CA LEU A 586 -3.95 -2.98 43.78
C LEU A 586 -3.30 -3.32 45.12
N VAL A 587 -2.04 -2.95 45.32
CA VAL A 587 -1.32 -3.11 46.59
C VAL A 587 -1.99 -2.29 47.68
N GLU A 588 -2.21 -0.98 47.44
CA GLU A 588 -2.92 -0.10 48.38
C GLU A 588 -4.30 -0.65 48.75
N SER A 589 -5.06 -1.15 47.76
CA SER A 589 -6.38 -1.73 48.01
C SER A 589 -6.32 -3.02 48.85
N SER A 590 -5.26 -3.81 48.70
CA SER A 590 -5.02 -5.04 49.47
C SER A 590 -4.67 -4.70 50.92
N GLU A 591 -3.84 -3.69 51.15
CA GLU A 591 -3.48 -3.19 52.48
C GLU A 591 -4.70 -2.60 53.21
N VAL A 592 -5.48 -1.75 52.53
CA VAL A 592 -6.68 -1.12 53.10
C VAL A 592 -7.76 -2.16 53.41
N SER A 593 -8.01 -3.11 52.51
CA SER A 593 -9.05 -4.13 52.69
C SER A 593 -8.61 -5.35 53.51
N LYS A 594 -7.32 -5.45 53.87
CA LYS A 594 -6.68 -6.62 54.49
C LYS A 594 -6.91 -7.94 53.72
N LYS A 595 -7.30 -7.87 52.45
CA LYS A 595 -7.46 -9.05 51.59
C LYS A 595 -6.11 -9.41 50.99
N MET A 596 -5.73 -10.68 51.09
CA MET A 596 -4.52 -11.17 50.44
C MET A 596 -4.57 -10.97 48.93
N LEU A 597 -3.44 -10.58 48.34
CA LEU A 597 -3.29 -10.52 46.89
C LEU A 597 -3.51 -11.92 46.28
N PRO A 598 -4.14 -12.01 45.09
CA PRO A 598 -4.24 -13.27 44.36
C PRO A 598 -2.85 -13.85 44.05
N PRO A 599 -2.69 -15.18 43.93
CA PRO A 599 -1.39 -15.79 43.66
C PRO A 599 -0.66 -15.18 42.46
N CYS A 600 0.65 -14.97 42.61
CA CYS A 600 1.47 -14.41 41.55
C CYS A 600 1.55 -15.38 40.36
N THR A 601 1.06 -14.95 39.20
CA THR A 601 1.15 -15.73 37.96
C THR A 601 2.45 -15.49 37.19
N GLY A 602 3.28 -14.54 37.61
CA GLY A 602 4.46 -14.08 36.87
C GLY A 602 4.16 -13.35 35.54
N SER A 603 2.92 -13.39 35.06
CA SER A 603 2.55 -12.93 33.72
C SER A 603 2.86 -11.45 33.46
N THR A 604 2.74 -10.58 34.46
CA THR A 604 3.08 -9.15 34.28
C THR A 604 4.55 -8.94 33.93
N LYS A 605 5.45 -9.68 34.59
CA LYS A 605 6.89 -9.62 34.35
C LYS A 605 7.24 -10.23 33.01
N THR A 606 6.65 -11.35 32.63
CA THR A 606 6.92 -11.99 31.34
C THR A 606 6.31 -11.22 30.17
N GLN A 607 5.10 -10.68 30.32
CA GLN A 607 4.35 -10.02 29.25
C GLN A 607 4.86 -8.62 28.96
N TYR A 608 4.97 -7.82 30.03
CA TYR A 608 5.29 -6.40 29.94
C TYR A 608 6.73 -6.12 30.35
N GLY A 609 7.42 -7.01 31.05
CA GLY A 609 8.71 -6.66 31.63
C GLY A 609 8.59 -5.66 32.78
N LEU A 610 7.44 -5.65 33.47
CA LEU A 610 7.14 -4.80 34.62
C LEU A 610 7.00 -5.66 35.89
N PRO A 611 7.35 -5.14 37.07
CA PRO A 611 7.13 -5.84 38.34
C PRO A 611 5.65 -6.13 38.58
N CYS A 612 5.36 -7.23 39.26
CA CYS A 612 4.00 -7.54 39.72
C CYS A 612 3.69 -6.86 41.06
N ALA A 613 2.41 -6.85 41.45
CA ALA A 613 1.97 -6.28 42.72
C ALA A 613 2.73 -6.86 43.93
N HIS A 614 3.05 -8.16 43.92
CA HIS A 614 3.82 -8.80 45.00
C HIS A 614 5.24 -8.22 45.14
N ARG A 615 5.91 -7.92 44.02
CA ARG A 615 7.24 -7.31 44.05
C ARG A 615 7.19 -5.86 44.54
N LEU A 616 6.15 -5.12 44.16
CA LEU A 616 5.95 -3.76 44.69
C LEU A 616 5.65 -3.78 46.19
N LEU A 617 4.84 -4.73 46.68
CA LEU A 617 4.58 -4.91 48.10
C LEU A 617 5.86 -5.28 48.87
N GLU A 618 6.69 -6.19 48.33
CA GLU A 618 7.97 -6.55 48.93
C GLU A 618 8.90 -5.34 49.08
N LEU A 619 9.00 -4.50 48.03
CA LEU A 619 9.81 -3.28 48.05
C LEU A 619 9.25 -2.24 49.03
N ALA A 620 7.92 -2.09 49.10
CA ALA A 620 7.26 -1.21 50.06
C ALA A 620 7.54 -1.63 51.51
N LEU A 621 7.53 -2.94 51.80
CA LEU A 621 7.90 -3.48 53.11
C LEU A 621 9.38 -3.27 53.47
N GLN A 622 10.25 -3.18 52.46
CA GLN A 622 11.69 -2.93 52.61
C GLN A 622 12.04 -1.42 52.60
N ASP A 623 11.05 -0.54 52.43
CA ASP A 623 11.24 0.90 52.23
C ASP A 623 12.23 1.23 51.08
N GLU A 624 12.28 0.37 50.06
CA GLU A 624 13.13 0.56 48.88
C GLU A 624 12.32 1.10 47.68
N PRO A 625 12.81 2.17 47.00
CA PRO A 625 12.17 2.63 45.78
C PRO A 625 12.45 1.68 44.62
N LEU A 626 11.51 1.62 43.68
CA LEU A 626 11.65 0.83 42.45
C LEU A 626 12.78 1.40 41.58
N LYS A 627 13.68 0.53 41.11
CA LYS A 627 14.86 0.93 40.33
C LYS A 627 14.62 0.70 38.84
N LYS A 628 15.40 1.39 38.01
CA LYS A 628 15.25 1.33 36.55
C LYS A 628 15.53 -0.07 36.01
N GLU A 629 16.43 -0.79 36.66
CA GLU A 629 16.87 -2.14 36.35
C GLU A 629 15.78 -3.20 36.61
N ASP A 630 14.77 -2.87 37.42
CA ASP A 630 13.62 -3.73 37.68
C ASP A 630 12.63 -3.75 36.49
N LEU A 631 12.80 -2.83 35.53
CA LEU A 631 11.97 -2.71 34.33
C LEU A 631 12.76 -3.10 33.07
N ASP A 632 12.03 -3.68 32.13
CA ASP A 632 12.57 -4.00 30.81
C ASP A 632 13.08 -2.75 30.06
N PRO A 633 14.26 -2.83 29.38
CA PRO A 633 14.82 -1.74 28.59
C PRO A 633 13.87 -1.13 27.54
N PHE A 634 12.86 -1.87 27.10
CA PHE A 634 11.79 -1.38 26.24
C PHE A 634 11.16 -0.09 26.78
N TRP A 635 10.98 0.02 28.11
CA TRP A 635 10.36 1.19 28.76
C TRP A 635 11.33 2.32 29.06
N HIS A 636 12.63 2.13 28.81
CA HIS A 636 13.64 3.13 29.13
C HIS A 636 13.69 4.25 28.09
N ILE A 637 13.79 5.48 28.56
CA ILE A 637 14.00 6.66 27.71
C ILE A 637 15.51 6.90 27.56
N LYS A 638 16.01 6.85 26.32
CA LYS A 638 17.35 7.34 25.99
C LYS A 638 17.30 8.86 25.83
N ARG A 639 17.65 9.61 26.88
CA ARG A 639 17.90 11.06 26.79
C ARG A 639 19.25 11.26 26.09
N SER A 640 19.33 12.18 25.12
CA SER A 640 20.64 12.63 24.62
C SER A 640 21.37 13.26 25.80
N ARG A 641 22.67 13.00 25.93
CA ARG A 641 23.52 13.53 27.02
C ARG A 641 23.65 15.07 27.01
N ASP A 642 23.08 15.76 26.02
CA ASP A 642 23.20 17.21 25.82
C ASP A 642 22.15 18.05 26.56
N ILE A 643 21.40 17.45 27.50
CA ILE A 643 20.45 18.17 28.34
C ILE A 643 20.86 17.92 29.81
N ASP A 644 21.96 18.55 30.22
CA ASP A 644 22.16 18.93 31.62
C ASP A 644 21.09 19.98 31.94
N ASP A 645 19.89 19.52 32.28
CA ASP A 645 18.81 20.37 32.77
C ASP A 645 18.89 20.41 34.31
N PRO A 646 19.45 21.48 34.90
CA PRO A 646 19.53 21.62 36.36
C PRO A 646 18.17 21.58 37.06
N LEU A 647 17.05 21.73 36.34
CA LEU A 647 15.70 21.59 36.88
C LEU A 647 15.29 20.13 37.16
N LEU A 648 16.05 19.15 36.67
CA LEU A 648 15.86 17.73 37.03
C LEU A 648 16.54 17.35 38.35
N GLN A 649 17.36 18.25 38.92
CA GLN A 649 18.10 18.06 40.16
C GLN A 649 17.48 18.82 41.35
N ILE A 650 16.24 19.30 41.23
CA ILE A 650 15.57 20.03 42.32
C ILE A 650 15.28 19.04 43.46
N LYS A 651 16.17 19.02 44.45
CA LYS A 651 15.95 18.34 45.74
C LYS A 651 14.91 19.15 46.52
N ARG A 652 14.03 18.46 47.28
CA ARG A 652 13.19 19.14 48.27
C ARG A 652 14.10 19.94 49.21
N PRO A 653 13.81 21.23 49.47
CA PRO A 653 14.49 21.92 50.55
C PRO A 653 14.18 21.21 51.87
N PRO A 654 15.16 21.07 52.79
CA PRO A 654 14.92 20.44 54.08
C PRO A 654 13.78 21.19 54.79
N MET A 655 12.84 20.45 55.38
CA MET A 655 11.70 21.02 56.09
C MET A 655 12.18 21.87 57.27
N GLY A 656 12.40 23.16 57.03
CA GLY A 656 12.54 24.17 58.07
C GLY A 656 11.16 24.52 58.60
N ILE A 657 10.99 24.46 59.92
CA ILE A 657 9.81 24.93 60.63
C ILE A 657 9.50 26.36 60.16
N PRO A 658 8.28 26.66 59.65
CA PRO A 658 7.97 27.97 59.11
C PRO A 658 8.04 29.02 60.23
N LYS A 659 9.09 29.85 60.22
CA LYS A 659 9.11 31.08 61.02
C LYS A 659 8.06 32.02 60.42
N GLY A 660 7.05 32.34 61.22
CA GLY A 660 5.94 33.21 60.86
C GLY A 660 6.41 34.57 60.33
N ARG A 661 5.60 35.13 59.43
CA ARG A 661 5.79 36.45 58.80
C ARG A 661 5.97 37.54 59.87
N PRO A 662 6.97 38.43 59.79
CA PRO A 662 7.08 39.54 60.71
C PRO A 662 5.88 40.47 60.54
N ARG A 663 5.21 40.82 61.64
CA ARG A 663 4.24 41.92 61.65
C ARG A 663 5.00 43.23 61.54
N ASN A 664 4.64 44.03 60.54
CA ASN A 664 5.12 45.39 60.35
C ASN A 664 4.94 46.21 61.65
N SER A 665 6.01 46.90 62.05
CA SER A 665 6.04 48.03 62.97
C SER A 665 6.73 49.17 62.28
#